data_AF-A0A817ISC4-F1
#
_entry.id   AF-A0A817ISC4-F1
#
_cell.length_a   1.000
_cell.length_b   1.000
_cell.length_c   1.000
_cell.angle_alpha   90.00
_cell.angle_beta   90.00
_cell.angle_gamma   90.00
#
_symmetry.space_group_name_H-M   'P 1'
#
loop_
_entity.id
_entity.type
_entity.pdbx_description
1 polymer ?
#
loop_
_entity_poly.entity_id
_entity_poly.type
_entity_poly.pdbx_seq_one_letter_code
_entity_poly.pdbx_strand_id
1 'polypeptide(L)'
;MCPSSYFGERCENQRERISIVLHVVSSPKFQRNNAIKVILYLVDTASQQILADEEILHFPYVHSSYKHLVLLSSDRAPHSFVRIDTYEVDMKQVIGYRASWKYDLPFPFLPVRRLAIRLVLSDDNGFSAQTGFTCHTCIHGQCLPYQNSDDVFCQCYDGWTGIGCNESFICASGAMPINSNRCICPMNRYGTRCFISNIAVCQCRNGGTCILLDARAGQSACLCSENYFGQYCERQHASLKITTFDKYQPEILPIVLIQFIQFHESDYTYFESTILFERISTIRALSIYHIDHESLPPMVISKIFYSSSAEDYAYYIILQVPLLIFRKDFQLKYVETQLETRQKCSDVRKMKIFKTPINILTYPYIKRIKYYLRVCFQNNITCFHDEIYFCSCPTQKNHTVMCKIYDHNREKCQTSSYCLNGGLCIENRRKGIVEFACLCISCHYYGSLCQFSTGQQGLSLDALIGVEMRTGKTLSKQSILIKMSLTILTCMITLGFIGNILCAITFVRKKSREVGCGYYLFLISIYNQLALILLGLRFVYLLITQMILSNNRIQLLFLCQCLEFGLTLFPNLSNWLSACVSVERTYVVSYGTFFSRKKSVRAAKLLCIILLIVLGGMTVHEPMTRYLIEDPRLGRYT
;
A
#
# COMPACT_ATOMS: atom_id res chain seq x y z
N MET A 1 -38.24 30.19 25.37
CA MET A 1 -37.05 30.15 24.49
C MET A 1 -37.34 29.22 23.33
N CYS A 2 -37.14 29.67 22.09
CA CYS A 2 -37.36 28.85 20.90
C CYS A 2 -36.24 27.83 20.68
N PRO A 3 -36.52 26.68 20.04
CA PRO A 3 -35.48 25.81 19.52
C PRO A 3 -34.59 26.58 18.54
N SER A 4 -33.31 26.22 18.42
CA SER A 4 -32.33 26.90 17.56
C SER A 4 -32.72 27.00 16.07
N SER A 5 -33.69 26.20 15.64
CA SER A 5 -34.23 26.21 14.27
C SER A 5 -35.38 27.20 14.04
N TYR A 6 -35.86 27.87 15.09
CA TYR A 6 -37.00 28.79 15.03
C TYR A 6 -36.71 30.09 15.78
N PHE A 7 -37.38 31.18 15.39
CA PHE A 7 -37.29 32.51 15.99
C PHE A 7 -38.66 33.22 15.93
N GLY A 8 -38.80 34.35 16.61
CA GLY A 8 -40.08 35.04 16.81
C GLY A 8 -40.59 34.89 18.25
N GLU A 9 -41.57 35.69 18.63
CA GLU A 9 -42.09 35.71 20.00
C GLU A 9 -42.81 34.41 20.39
N ARG A 10 -43.34 33.69 19.39
CA ARG A 10 -43.99 32.37 19.51
C ARG A 10 -43.25 31.27 18.76
N CYS A 11 -42.01 31.50 18.34
CA CYS A 11 -41.22 30.57 17.52
C CYS A 11 -41.86 30.25 16.16
N GLU A 12 -42.62 31.21 15.62
CA GLU A 12 -43.41 31.08 14.40
C GLU A 12 -42.55 31.13 13.12
N ASN A 13 -41.35 31.72 13.19
CA ASN A 13 -40.48 31.87 12.04
C ASN A 13 -39.40 30.80 12.03
N GLN A 14 -39.25 30.10 10.91
CA GLN A 14 -38.20 29.11 10.73
C GLN A 14 -36.89 29.78 10.28
N ARG A 15 -35.77 29.46 10.92
CA ARG A 15 -34.45 29.95 10.49
C ARG A 15 -34.01 29.26 9.21
N GLU A 16 -33.36 30.02 8.33
CA GLU A 16 -32.68 29.45 7.17
C GLU A 16 -31.51 28.56 7.65
N ARG A 17 -31.45 27.34 7.12
CA ARG A 17 -30.44 26.36 7.55
C ARG A 17 -30.04 25.42 6.43
N ILE A 18 -28.83 24.89 6.54
CA ILE A 18 -28.32 23.85 5.67
C ILE A 18 -28.20 22.58 6.49
N SER A 19 -28.99 21.56 6.13
CA SER A 19 -28.95 20.23 6.74
C SER A 19 -28.07 19.33 5.89
N ILE A 20 -27.02 18.79 6.50
CA ILE A 20 -26.03 17.96 5.84
C ILE A 20 -26.06 16.57 6.45
N VAL A 21 -26.30 15.56 5.64
CA VAL A 21 -26.09 14.16 5.98
C VAL A 21 -24.71 13.76 5.47
N LEU A 22 -23.77 13.60 6.39
CA LEU A 22 -22.39 13.25 6.08
C LEU A 22 -22.14 11.77 6.38
N HIS A 23 -21.62 11.05 5.40
CA HIS A 23 -21.09 9.70 5.58
C HIS A 23 -19.60 9.69 5.27
N VAL A 24 -18.76 9.53 6.29
CA VAL A 24 -17.30 9.50 6.16
C VAL A 24 -16.84 8.05 6.04
N VAL A 25 -16.13 7.74 4.96
CA VAL A 25 -15.55 6.43 4.66
C VAL A 25 -14.03 6.56 4.65
N SER A 26 -13.34 5.78 5.48
CA SER A 26 -11.88 5.80 5.59
C SER A 26 -11.26 4.52 5.02
N SER A 27 -10.07 4.64 4.41
CA SER A 27 -9.28 3.50 3.95
C SER A 27 -8.84 2.58 5.11
N PRO A 28 -8.75 1.26 4.93
CA PRO A 28 -8.34 0.34 5.99
C PRO A 28 -6.87 0.45 6.43
N LYS A 29 -5.99 1.15 5.69
CA LYS A 29 -4.59 1.35 6.13
C LYS A 29 -4.40 2.58 7.01
N PHE A 30 -5.47 3.33 7.32
CA PHE A 30 -5.40 4.39 8.34
C PHE A 30 -4.98 3.78 9.68
N GLN A 31 -3.93 4.34 10.28
CA GLN A 31 -3.40 3.88 11.55
C GLN A 31 -4.48 3.98 12.64
N ARG A 32 -4.65 2.91 13.42
CA ARG A 32 -5.67 2.79 14.49
C ARG A 32 -5.68 3.95 15.50
N ASN A 33 -4.59 4.69 15.62
CA ASN A 33 -4.39 5.72 16.63
C ASN A 33 -4.62 7.16 16.13
N ASN A 34 -4.96 7.36 14.86
CA ASN A 34 -5.12 8.70 14.29
C ASN A 34 -6.60 9.10 14.29
N ALA A 35 -6.89 10.29 14.80
CA ALA A 35 -8.22 10.89 14.73
C ALA A 35 -8.29 11.84 13.54
N ILE A 36 -9.42 11.84 12.84
CA ILE A 36 -9.64 12.75 11.70
C ILE A 36 -10.62 13.81 12.14
N LYS A 37 -10.19 15.06 12.16
CA LYS A 37 -11.06 16.22 12.32
C LYS A 37 -11.61 16.61 10.96
N VAL A 38 -12.93 16.61 10.85
CA VAL A 38 -13.66 17.06 9.67
C VAL A 38 -14.34 18.37 10.03
N ILE A 39 -13.99 19.44 9.31
CA ILE A 39 -14.55 20.77 9.54
C ILE A 39 -15.34 21.17 8.31
N LEU A 40 -16.61 21.51 8.51
CA LEU A 40 -17.52 21.97 7.48
C LEU A 40 -17.66 23.48 7.60
N TYR A 41 -17.47 24.19 6.49
CA TYR A 41 -17.63 25.64 6.40
C TYR A 41 -18.76 25.96 5.44
N LEU A 42 -19.60 26.91 5.82
CA LEU A 42 -20.44 27.65 4.90
C LEU A 42 -19.67 28.88 4.44
N VAL A 43 -19.35 28.95 3.15
CA VAL A 43 -18.54 30.03 2.57
C VAL A 43 -19.39 30.83 1.59
N ASP A 44 -19.32 32.15 1.69
CA ASP A 44 -19.92 33.04 0.70
C ASP A 44 -19.06 33.07 -0.58
N THR A 45 -19.69 32.92 -1.74
CA THR A 45 -18.96 32.86 -3.03
C THR A 45 -18.31 34.19 -3.40
N ALA A 46 -18.95 35.31 -3.08
CA ALA A 46 -18.52 36.65 -3.48
C ALA A 46 -17.38 37.17 -2.60
N SER A 47 -17.55 37.08 -1.27
CA SER A 47 -16.54 37.54 -0.31
C SER A 47 -15.52 36.47 0.06
N GLN A 48 -15.75 35.19 -0.25
CA GLN A 48 -14.96 34.05 0.25
C GLN A 48 -14.85 34.00 1.78
N GLN A 49 -15.76 34.68 2.48
CA GLN A 49 -15.81 34.72 3.93
C GLN A 49 -16.54 33.50 4.49
N ILE A 50 -16.04 32.97 5.60
CA ILE A 50 -16.67 31.89 6.35
C ILE A 50 -17.85 32.48 7.14
N LEU A 51 -19.07 32.04 6.82
CA LEU A 51 -20.32 32.47 7.45
C LEU A 51 -20.68 31.63 8.68
N ALA A 52 -20.42 30.33 8.62
CA ALA A 52 -20.69 29.37 9.68
C ALA A 52 -19.77 28.17 9.56
N ASP A 53 -19.49 27.51 10.68
CA ASP A 53 -18.63 26.33 10.69
C ASP A 53 -19.06 25.30 11.75
N GLU A 54 -18.88 24.01 11.41
CA GLU A 54 -19.15 22.88 12.30
C GLU A 54 -17.97 21.91 12.27
N GLU A 55 -17.60 21.38 13.44
CA GLU A 55 -16.45 20.50 13.61
C GLU A 55 -16.88 19.13 14.11
N ILE A 56 -16.29 18.09 13.52
CA ILE A 56 -16.58 16.71 13.85
C ILE A 56 -15.29 15.95 14.03
N LEU A 57 -15.24 15.16 15.09
CA LEU A 57 -14.21 14.15 15.28
C LEU A 57 -14.67 12.81 14.69
N HIS A 58 -13.92 12.27 13.75
CA HIS A 58 -14.14 10.96 13.13
C HIS A 58 -13.00 10.01 13.49
N PHE A 59 -13.37 8.81 13.95
CA PHE A 59 -12.45 7.72 14.21
C PHE A 59 -12.67 6.63 13.16
N PRO A 60 -11.70 6.39 12.26
CA PRO A 60 -11.83 5.43 11.16
C PRO A 60 -12.30 4.03 11.61
N TYR A 61 -11.93 3.63 12.83
CA TYR A 61 -12.17 2.29 13.36
C TYR A 61 -13.48 2.13 14.16
N VAL A 62 -14.01 3.22 14.73
CA VAL A 62 -15.09 3.14 15.72
C VAL A 62 -16.43 3.63 15.17
N HIS A 63 -16.43 4.54 14.19
CA HIS A 63 -17.64 5.27 13.81
C HIS A 63 -17.89 5.29 12.29
N SER A 64 -18.34 4.19 11.71
CA SER A 64 -19.06 4.22 10.42
C SER A 64 -20.54 4.55 10.66
N SER A 65 -20.83 5.83 10.92
CA SER A 65 -22.21 6.30 11.11
C SER A 65 -22.49 7.55 10.29
N TYR A 66 -23.73 7.66 9.81
CA TYR A 66 -24.26 8.87 9.21
C TYR A 66 -24.34 9.95 10.28
N LYS A 67 -23.71 11.09 10.03
CA LYS A 67 -23.81 12.27 10.90
C LYS A 67 -24.73 13.29 10.26
N HIS A 68 -25.77 13.68 10.99
CA HIS A 68 -26.66 14.76 10.60
C HIS A 68 -26.19 16.06 11.24
N LEU A 69 -25.89 17.05 10.41
CA LEU A 69 -25.28 18.32 10.79
C LEU A 69 -26.16 19.46 10.31
N VAL A 70 -26.15 20.58 11.03
CA VAL A 70 -26.94 21.76 10.67
C VAL A 70 -26.04 22.99 10.72
N LEU A 71 -25.80 23.61 9.57
CA LEU A 71 -25.16 24.93 9.50
C LEU A 71 -26.25 26.01 9.52
N LEU A 72 -26.14 26.93 10.46
CA LEU A 72 -27.03 28.07 10.61
C LEU A 72 -26.38 29.31 10.00
N SER A 73 -27.04 29.95 9.04
CA SER A 73 -26.59 31.25 8.52
C SER A 73 -27.35 32.36 9.23
N SER A 74 -26.65 33.41 9.68
CA SER A 74 -27.29 34.59 10.26
C SER A 74 -27.88 35.51 9.17
N ASP A 75 -27.26 35.54 7.98
CA ASP A 75 -27.65 36.38 6.85
C ASP A 75 -28.05 35.56 5.63
N ARG A 76 -28.92 36.13 4.79
CA ARG A 76 -29.25 35.58 3.47
C ARG A 76 -28.03 35.69 2.58
N ALA A 77 -27.29 34.59 2.45
CA ALA A 77 -26.21 34.44 1.48
C ALA A 77 -26.71 33.65 0.27
N PRO A 78 -27.29 34.32 -0.75
CA PRO A 78 -27.91 33.66 -1.91
C PRO A 78 -26.92 32.83 -2.72
N HIS A 79 -25.62 33.15 -2.64
CA HIS A 79 -24.57 32.44 -3.35
C HIS A 79 -23.52 31.92 -2.35
N SER A 80 -23.82 30.79 -1.74
CA SER A 80 -22.96 30.13 -0.76
C SER A 80 -22.65 28.69 -1.18
N PHE A 81 -21.51 28.18 -0.74
CA PHE A 81 -21.10 26.78 -0.95
C PHE A 81 -20.61 26.18 0.36
N VAL A 82 -20.62 24.85 0.44
CA VAL A 82 -20.08 24.11 1.58
C VAL A 82 -18.67 23.65 1.26
N ARG A 83 -17.70 24.11 2.04
CA ARG A 83 -16.32 23.60 2.02
C ARG A 83 -16.14 22.60 3.14
N ILE A 84 -15.52 21.45 2.88
CA ILE A 84 -15.21 20.45 3.91
C ILE A 84 -13.69 20.26 3.93
N ASP A 85 -13.05 20.57 5.04
CA ASP A 85 -11.61 20.39 5.23
C ASP A 85 -11.36 19.24 6.21
N THR A 86 -10.34 18.42 5.94
CA THR A 86 -9.95 17.31 6.82
C THR A 86 -8.53 17.47 7.33
N TYR A 87 -8.38 17.20 8.62
CA TYR A 87 -7.11 17.26 9.33
C TYR A 87 -6.90 15.97 10.09
N GLU A 88 -5.71 15.42 9.98
CA GLU A 88 -5.26 14.32 10.81
C GLU A 88 -4.67 14.87 12.10
N VAL A 89 -5.08 14.31 13.21
CA VAL A 89 -4.55 14.65 14.53
C VAL A 89 -3.91 13.39 15.11
N ASP A 90 -2.58 13.40 15.17
CA ASP A 90 -1.79 12.34 15.79
C ASP A 90 -1.87 12.43 17.33
N MET A 91 -1.65 11.32 18.02
CA MET A 91 -1.50 11.26 19.48
C MET A 91 -0.31 12.10 19.99
N LYS A 92 0.65 12.44 19.12
CA LYS A 92 1.71 13.42 19.39
C LYS A 92 1.24 14.89 19.33
N GLN A 93 -0.05 15.14 19.14
CA GLN A 93 -0.68 16.47 19.04
C GLN A 93 -0.23 17.30 17.84
N VAL A 94 0.24 16.64 16.77
CA VAL A 94 0.56 17.31 15.50
C VAL A 94 -0.68 17.26 14.62
N ILE A 95 -1.10 18.42 14.11
CA ILE A 95 -2.22 18.56 13.20
C ILE A 95 -1.66 18.62 11.78
N GLY A 96 -2.00 17.63 10.96
CA GLY A 96 -1.64 17.58 9.54
C GLY A 96 -2.85 17.85 8.66
N TYR A 97 -2.76 18.84 7.77
CA TYR A 97 -3.79 19.07 6.74
C TYR A 97 -3.80 17.90 5.74
N ARG A 98 -4.99 17.41 5.36
CA ARG A 98 -5.16 16.26 4.46
C ARG A 98 -5.80 16.61 3.12
N ALA A 99 -7.00 17.19 3.11
CA ALA A 99 -7.71 17.49 1.87
C ALA A 99 -8.89 18.45 2.09
N SER A 100 -9.39 19.03 1.00
CA SER A 100 -10.59 19.87 0.98
C SER A 100 -11.53 19.47 -0.16
N TRP A 101 -12.83 19.60 0.07
CA TRP A 101 -13.89 19.40 -0.92
C TRP A 101 -14.80 20.63 -0.97
N LYS A 102 -15.33 20.94 -2.16
CA LYS A 102 -16.24 22.05 -2.41
C LYS A 102 -17.58 21.54 -2.96
N TYR A 103 -18.68 21.83 -2.28
CA TYR A 103 -20.03 21.45 -2.70
C TYR A 103 -20.92 22.68 -2.87
N ASP A 104 -21.38 22.91 -4.08
CA ASP A 104 -22.34 23.99 -4.35
C ASP A 104 -23.72 23.65 -3.80
N LEU A 105 -24.43 24.68 -3.34
CA LEU A 105 -25.76 24.50 -2.75
C LEU A 105 -26.85 24.59 -3.83
N PRO A 106 -27.57 23.48 -4.11
CA PRO A 106 -28.68 23.53 -5.05
C PRO A 106 -29.88 24.26 -4.42
N PHE A 107 -30.66 24.93 -5.26
CA PHE A 107 -31.91 25.61 -4.88
C PHE A 107 -31.74 26.69 -3.78
N PRO A 108 -31.06 27.82 -4.08
CA PRO A 108 -30.79 28.87 -3.09
C PRO A 108 -32.06 29.56 -2.54
N PHE A 109 -33.20 29.39 -3.20
CA PHE A 109 -34.50 29.95 -2.79
C PHE A 109 -35.20 29.14 -1.68
N LEU A 110 -34.73 27.93 -1.35
CA LEU A 110 -35.35 27.12 -0.31
C LEU A 110 -34.84 27.53 1.09
N PRO A 111 -35.74 27.68 2.09
CA PRO A 111 -35.35 28.04 3.45
C PRO A 111 -34.56 26.93 4.16
N VAL A 112 -34.76 25.67 3.76
CA VAL A 112 -33.96 24.53 4.23
C VAL A 112 -33.31 23.84 3.05
N ARG A 113 -32.00 24.00 2.93
CA ARG A 113 -31.19 23.35 1.90
C ARG A 113 -30.64 22.04 2.46
N ARG A 114 -30.75 20.95 1.71
CA ARG A 114 -30.31 19.62 2.14
C ARG A 114 -29.19 19.11 1.24
N LEU A 115 -28.11 18.63 1.85
CA LEU A 115 -27.00 17.96 1.16
C LEU A 115 -26.79 16.58 1.75
N ALA A 116 -26.56 15.59 0.88
CA ALA A 116 -26.11 14.26 1.27
C ALA A 116 -24.71 14.06 0.68
N ILE A 117 -23.71 13.90 1.55
CA ILE A 117 -22.31 13.88 1.15
C ILE A 117 -21.68 12.57 1.62
N ARG A 118 -21.06 11.86 0.67
CA ARG A 118 -20.21 10.71 0.95
C ARG A 118 -18.75 11.14 0.80
N LEU A 119 -18.07 11.30 1.93
CA LEU A 119 -16.67 11.71 1.99
C LEU A 119 -15.79 10.46 2.01
N VAL A 120 -14.86 10.32 1.06
CA VAL A 120 -13.93 9.18 0.99
C VAL A 120 -12.52 9.67 1.30
N LEU A 121 -11.91 9.08 2.33
CA LEU A 121 -10.56 9.40 2.79
C LEU A 121 -9.62 8.28 2.35
N SER A 122 -8.67 8.59 1.46
CA SER A 122 -7.68 7.66 0.91
C SER A 122 -6.33 7.74 1.66
N ASP A 123 -5.56 6.65 1.65
CA ASP A 123 -4.24 6.57 2.30
C ASP A 123 -3.13 7.35 1.59
N ASP A 124 -3.29 7.56 0.29
CA ASP A 124 -2.35 8.38 -0.43
C ASP A 124 -2.40 9.77 0.21
N ASN A 125 -1.25 10.24 0.69
CA ASN A 125 -0.98 11.66 0.83
C ASN A 125 -1.06 12.22 -0.60
N GLY A 126 -2.28 12.30 -1.15
CA GLY A 126 -2.63 12.50 -2.55
C GLY A 126 -2.31 13.89 -3.04
N PHE A 127 -1.19 14.42 -2.60
CA PHE A 127 -0.48 15.49 -3.24
C PHE A 127 0.83 14.88 -3.75
N SER A 128 0.78 14.36 -4.98
CA SER A 128 1.73 14.95 -5.92
C SER A 128 1.36 16.42 -5.93
N ALA A 129 2.15 17.25 -5.24
CA ALA A 129 2.16 18.67 -5.55
C ALA A 129 2.49 18.72 -7.04
N GLN A 130 1.46 18.74 -7.90
CA GLN A 130 1.65 19.13 -9.28
C GLN A 130 2.06 20.60 -9.17
N THR A 131 3.36 20.80 -9.17
CA THR A 131 3.99 22.12 -9.22
C THR A 131 3.55 22.75 -10.53
N GLY A 132 2.49 23.54 -10.49
CA GLY A 132 1.87 24.11 -11.70
C GLY A 132 0.64 24.98 -11.46
N PHE A 133 -0.05 24.85 -10.32
CA PHE A 133 -1.19 25.71 -10.00
C PHE A 133 -0.75 27.00 -9.32
N THR A 134 -1.12 28.15 -9.88
CA THR A 134 -0.82 29.48 -9.34
C THR A 134 -2.10 30.14 -8.84
N CYS A 135 -2.16 30.47 -7.55
CA CYS A 135 -3.17 31.42 -7.05
C CYS A 135 -2.58 32.82 -7.12
N HIS A 136 -3.31 33.78 -7.66
CA HIS A 136 -2.83 35.15 -7.78
C HIS A 136 -2.63 35.89 -6.44
N THR A 137 -3.17 35.37 -5.33
CA THR A 137 -3.26 36.10 -4.05
C THR A 137 -2.68 35.37 -2.84
N CYS A 138 -1.96 34.25 -3.03
CA CYS A 138 -1.46 33.43 -1.93
C CYS A 138 -0.03 33.85 -1.51
N ILE A 139 0.11 34.59 -0.40
CA ILE A 139 1.41 35.15 0.04
C ILE A 139 2.12 34.19 1.00
N HIS A 140 1.47 33.85 2.13
CA HIS A 140 2.03 32.98 3.18
C HIS A 140 1.31 31.63 3.23
N GLY A 141 1.29 30.93 2.11
CA GLY A 141 0.59 29.66 2.00
C GLY A 141 0.96 28.88 0.74
N GLN A 142 0.26 27.77 0.55
CA GLN A 142 0.37 26.94 -0.64
C GLN A 142 -0.98 26.79 -1.34
N CYS A 143 -0.94 26.77 -2.67
CA CYS A 143 -2.14 26.58 -3.50
C CYS A 143 -2.47 25.11 -3.64
N LEU A 144 -3.69 24.75 -3.27
CA LEU A 144 -4.18 23.38 -3.36
C LEU A 144 -5.50 23.36 -4.13
N PRO A 145 -5.72 22.39 -5.03
CA PRO A 145 -7.02 22.16 -5.63
C PRO A 145 -7.98 21.50 -4.63
N TYR A 146 -9.28 21.68 -4.84
CA TYR A 146 -10.28 20.84 -4.18
C TYR A 146 -10.23 19.42 -4.75
N GLN A 147 -10.55 18.42 -3.94
CA GLN A 147 -10.52 17.01 -4.39
C GLN A 147 -11.62 16.67 -5.40
N ASN A 148 -12.67 17.48 -5.49
CA ASN A 148 -13.83 17.22 -6.35
C ASN A 148 -14.09 18.34 -7.37
N SER A 149 -13.20 19.32 -7.49
CA SER A 149 -13.28 20.43 -8.44
C SER A 149 -11.88 20.88 -8.85
N ASP A 150 -11.72 21.39 -10.06
CA ASP A 150 -10.47 22.01 -10.53
C ASP A 150 -10.22 23.39 -9.91
N ASP A 151 -11.17 23.89 -9.11
CA ASP A 151 -11.01 25.11 -8.33
C ASP A 151 -9.84 24.98 -7.34
N VAL A 152 -9.08 26.06 -7.18
CA VAL A 152 -7.94 26.14 -6.27
C VAL A 152 -8.20 27.10 -5.12
N PHE A 153 -7.62 26.83 -3.96
CA PHE A 153 -7.65 27.71 -2.80
C PHE A 153 -6.26 27.82 -2.15
N CYS A 154 -6.03 28.89 -1.40
CA CYS A 154 -4.79 29.11 -0.67
C CYS A 154 -4.90 28.51 0.73
N GLN A 155 -4.04 27.55 1.05
CA GLN A 155 -3.89 27.00 2.40
C GLN A 155 -2.76 27.73 3.12
N CYS A 156 -3.10 28.44 4.20
CA CYS A 156 -2.14 29.21 4.97
C CYS A 156 -1.16 28.36 5.78
N TYR A 157 0.07 28.87 5.91
CA TYR A 157 1.04 28.38 6.87
C TYR A 157 0.68 28.80 8.30
N ASP A 158 1.32 28.15 9.26
CA ASP A 158 1.10 28.41 10.69
C ASP A 158 1.26 29.90 11.02
N GLY A 159 0.26 30.44 11.74
CA GLY A 159 0.21 31.84 12.15
C GLY A 159 -0.46 32.81 11.16
N TRP A 160 -0.87 32.32 9.97
CA TRP A 160 -1.50 33.14 8.93
C TRP A 160 -2.93 32.69 8.61
N THR A 161 -3.78 33.65 8.23
CA THR A 161 -5.20 33.48 7.92
C THR A 161 -5.65 34.46 6.83
N GLY A 162 -6.89 34.31 6.37
CA GLY A 162 -7.47 35.14 5.31
C GLY A 162 -7.33 34.50 3.91
N ILE A 163 -8.08 35.02 2.95
CA ILE A 163 -8.22 34.47 1.58
C ILE A 163 -6.86 34.33 0.87
N GLY A 164 -5.94 35.26 1.15
CA GLY A 164 -4.57 35.27 0.63
C GLY A 164 -3.47 35.01 1.66
N CYS A 165 -3.83 34.57 2.87
CA CYS A 165 -2.90 34.40 3.98
C CYS A 165 -2.10 35.68 4.33
N ASN A 166 -2.80 36.82 4.39
CA ASN A 166 -2.21 38.13 4.73
C ASN A 166 -2.45 38.55 6.19
N GLU A 167 -3.39 37.93 6.90
CA GLU A 167 -3.74 38.29 8.28
C GLU A 167 -3.01 37.36 9.24
N SER A 168 -2.31 37.90 10.24
CA SER A 168 -1.68 37.09 11.26
C SER A 168 -2.65 36.80 12.41
N PHE A 169 -2.73 35.54 12.83
CA PHE A 169 -3.55 35.12 13.96
C PHE A 169 -2.84 34.07 14.80
N ILE A 170 -2.78 34.29 16.12
CA ILE A 170 -1.97 33.49 17.04
C ILE A 170 -2.86 32.50 17.79
N CYS A 171 -2.53 31.21 17.64
CA CYS A 171 -3.10 30.09 18.37
C CYS A 171 -2.12 29.54 19.41
N ALA A 172 -2.60 28.72 20.34
CA ALA A 172 -1.73 28.00 21.27
C ALA A 172 -0.78 27.02 20.54
N SER A 173 0.34 26.65 21.17
CA SER A 173 1.33 25.72 20.59
C SER A 173 0.68 24.41 20.08
N GLY A 174 0.94 24.03 18.83
CA GLY A 174 0.38 22.82 18.21
C GLY A 174 -1.07 22.96 17.74
N ALA A 175 -1.66 24.16 17.81
CA ALA A 175 -2.95 24.47 17.19
C ALA A 175 -2.76 25.25 15.89
N MET A 176 -3.68 25.07 14.94
CA MET A 176 -3.61 25.71 13.63
C MET A 176 -4.71 26.77 13.48
N PRO A 177 -4.40 28.01 13.04
CA PRO A 177 -5.42 29.03 12.83
C PRO A 177 -6.30 28.71 11.63
N ILE A 178 -7.62 28.87 11.77
CA ILE A 178 -8.60 28.68 10.69
C ILE A 178 -9.02 30.03 10.12
N ASN A 179 -9.37 30.94 11.03
CA ASN A 179 -9.87 32.26 10.74
C ASN A 179 -9.44 33.20 11.87
N SER A 180 -9.64 34.50 11.70
CA SER A 180 -9.29 35.56 12.67
C SER A 180 -9.94 35.43 14.05
N ASN A 181 -10.83 34.44 14.25
CA ASN A 181 -11.54 34.19 15.51
C ASN A 181 -11.45 32.74 16.03
N ARG A 182 -10.88 31.78 15.29
CA ARG A 182 -10.92 30.35 15.67
C ARG A 182 -9.67 29.57 15.23
N CYS A 183 -9.23 28.67 16.09
CA CYS A 183 -8.13 27.73 15.90
C CYS A 183 -8.63 26.28 15.94
N ILE A 184 -7.96 25.39 15.20
CA ILE A 184 -8.09 23.93 15.33
C ILE A 184 -7.23 23.49 16.50
N CYS A 185 -7.87 22.97 17.53
CA CYS A 185 -7.16 22.54 18.72
C CYS A 185 -6.67 21.10 18.63
N PRO A 186 -5.51 20.77 19.23
CA PRO A 186 -5.13 19.39 19.47
C PRO A 186 -6.12 18.72 20.45
N MET A 187 -6.11 17.39 20.52
CA MET A 187 -7.12 16.58 21.23
C MET A 187 -7.37 16.97 22.70
N ASN A 188 -6.39 17.56 23.38
CA ASN A 188 -6.45 17.89 24.81
C ASN A 188 -6.64 19.39 25.10
N ARG A 189 -6.85 20.22 24.05
CA ARG A 189 -7.04 21.67 24.18
C ARG A 189 -8.32 22.12 23.50
N TYR A 190 -8.89 23.23 23.96
CA TYR A 190 -10.14 23.79 23.44
C TYR A 190 -10.24 25.28 23.74
N GLY A 191 -11.35 25.87 23.29
CA GLY A 191 -11.56 27.30 23.21
C GLY A 191 -11.16 27.84 21.85
N THR A 192 -11.60 29.06 21.56
CA THR A 192 -11.37 29.71 20.25
C THR A 192 -9.89 29.80 19.87
N ARG A 193 -8.99 29.90 20.86
CA ARG A 193 -7.54 29.94 20.65
C ARG A 193 -6.78 28.71 21.20
N CYS A 194 -7.49 27.67 21.64
CA CYS A 194 -6.89 26.44 22.15
C CYS A 194 -5.98 26.61 23.39
N PHE A 195 -6.18 27.65 24.20
CA PHE A 195 -5.39 27.85 25.42
C PHE A 195 -5.90 27.04 26.61
N ILE A 196 -7.15 26.55 26.55
CA ILE A 196 -7.75 25.84 27.67
C ILE A 196 -7.41 24.35 27.53
N SER A 197 -6.70 23.80 28.50
CA SER A 197 -6.45 22.35 28.60
C SER A 197 -7.42 21.70 29.58
N ASN A 198 -8.07 20.62 29.17
CA ASN A 198 -8.79 19.74 30.09
C ASN A 198 -7.93 18.50 30.21
N ILE A 199 -7.66 18.12 31.44
CA ILE A 199 -7.30 16.75 31.71
C ILE A 199 -8.64 16.03 31.75
N ALA A 200 -9.01 15.39 30.65
CA ALA A 200 -10.16 14.52 30.61
C ALA A 200 -10.03 13.50 31.76
N VAL A 201 -10.93 13.57 32.75
CA VAL A 201 -11.00 12.56 33.81
C VAL A 201 -11.76 11.38 33.23
N CYS A 202 -11.06 10.47 32.55
CA CYS A 202 -11.66 9.20 32.17
C CYS A 202 -10.80 8.01 32.58
N GLN A 203 -11.46 6.94 33.01
CA GLN A 203 -10.84 5.75 33.59
C GLN A 203 -10.50 4.72 32.51
N CYS A 204 -9.77 5.11 31.47
CA CYS A 204 -9.30 4.13 30.49
C CYS A 204 -8.30 3.17 31.14
N ARG A 205 -8.50 1.87 30.94
CA ARG A 205 -7.63 0.80 31.45
C ARG A 205 -6.71 0.28 30.34
N ASN A 206 -5.74 -0.56 30.70
CA ASN A 206 -4.91 -1.32 29.76
C ASN A 206 -4.18 -0.49 28.68
N GLY A 207 -3.70 0.69 29.05
CA GLY A 207 -3.01 1.60 28.14
C GLY A 207 -3.93 2.29 27.13
N GLY A 208 -5.24 2.29 27.38
CA GLY A 208 -6.19 3.06 26.59
C GLY A 208 -5.98 4.57 26.74
N THR A 209 -6.13 5.31 25.65
CA THR A 209 -5.96 6.77 25.61
C THR A 209 -7.32 7.44 25.78
N CYS A 210 -7.40 8.37 26.71
CA CYS A 210 -8.60 9.13 26.99
C CYS A 210 -8.85 10.20 25.92
N ILE A 211 -10.09 10.28 25.43
CA ILE A 211 -10.49 11.34 24.50
C ILE A 211 -11.80 11.97 24.95
N LEU A 212 -11.85 13.30 24.91
CA LEU A 212 -13.10 14.05 25.02
C LEU A 212 -13.76 14.15 23.65
N LEU A 213 -14.97 13.62 23.53
CA LEU A 213 -15.80 13.75 22.34
C LEU A 213 -16.52 15.11 22.32
N ASP A 214 -16.95 15.60 23.49
CA ASP A 214 -17.55 16.92 23.65
C ASP A 214 -17.18 17.53 25.00
N ALA A 215 -16.45 18.65 24.96
CA ALA A 215 -16.04 19.40 26.14
C ALA A 215 -17.20 20.12 26.84
N ARG A 216 -18.31 20.41 26.13
CA ARG A 216 -19.51 21.08 26.68
C ARG A 216 -20.45 20.08 27.36
N ALA A 217 -20.58 18.87 26.80
CA ALA A 217 -21.41 17.80 27.36
C ALA A 217 -20.65 16.87 28.34
N GLY A 218 -19.33 17.03 28.49
CA GLY A 218 -18.50 16.18 29.35
C GLY A 218 -18.41 14.72 28.86
N GLN A 219 -18.72 14.46 27.58
CA GLN A 219 -18.67 13.11 27.02
C GLN A 219 -17.24 12.74 26.65
N SER A 220 -16.73 11.67 27.25
CA SER A 220 -15.42 11.09 26.97
C SER A 220 -15.54 9.64 26.48
N ALA A 221 -14.60 9.23 25.63
CA ALA A 221 -14.45 7.85 25.17
C ALA A 221 -12.99 7.41 25.29
N CYS A 222 -12.76 6.10 25.41
CA CYS A 222 -11.43 5.52 25.43
C CYS A 222 -11.07 4.94 24.07
N LEU A 223 -9.90 5.31 23.54
CA LEU A 223 -9.26 4.56 22.46
C LEU A 223 -8.43 3.43 23.05
N CYS A 224 -8.73 2.22 22.65
CA CYS A 224 -8.08 1.04 23.17
C CYS A 224 -6.84 0.66 22.37
N SER A 225 -5.84 0.14 23.07
CA SER A 225 -4.69 -0.50 22.44
C SER A 225 -5.14 -1.74 21.66
N GLU A 226 -4.34 -2.21 20.71
CA GLU A 226 -4.74 -3.21 19.71
C GLU A 226 -5.33 -4.52 20.25
N ASN A 227 -5.04 -4.84 21.52
CA ASN A 227 -5.43 -6.08 22.19
C ASN A 227 -6.72 -5.94 23.01
N TYR A 228 -7.23 -4.71 23.20
CA TYR A 228 -8.32 -4.43 24.13
C TYR A 228 -9.46 -3.66 23.47
N PHE A 229 -10.65 -3.79 24.03
CA PHE A 229 -11.86 -3.10 23.61
C PHE A 229 -12.82 -2.90 24.80
N GLY A 230 -13.96 -2.28 24.54
CA GLY A 230 -14.94 -1.90 25.55
C GLY A 230 -14.92 -0.41 25.82
N GLN A 231 -15.86 0.05 26.63
CA GLN A 231 -16.07 1.49 26.88
C GLN A 231 -14.85 2.14 27.56
N TYR A 232 -14.14 1.38 28.38
CA TYR A 232 -12.97 1.79 29.14
C TYR A 232 -11.73 0.93 28.80
N CYS A 233 -11.75 0.24 27.67
CA CYS A 233 -10.70 -0.73 27.29
C CYS A 233 -10.51 -1.84 28.32
N GLU A 234 -11.60 -2.21 28.97
CA GLU A 234 -11.65 -3.17 30.08
C GLU A 234 -11.61 -4.62 29.61
N ARG A 235 -11.95 -4.88 28.35
CA ARG A 235 -12.06 -6.23 27.76
C ARG A 235 -10.93 -6.50 26.81
N GLN A 236 -10.45 -7.74 26.78
CA GLN A 236 -9.40 -8.18 25.87
C GLN A 236 -10.04 -8.91 24.68
N HIS A 237 -9.56 -8.62 23.47
CA HIS A 237 -9.97 -9.37 22.29
C HIS A 237 -9.57 -10.84 22.43
N ALA A 238 -10.45 -11.74 22.02
CA ALA A 238 -10.10 -13.12 21.80
C ALA A 238 -9.01 -13.22 20.71
N SER A 239 -8.04 -14.12 20.89
CA SER A 239 -6.91 -14.23 19.99
C SER A 239 -6.62 -15.65 19.55
N LEU A 240 -6.15 -15.77 18.31
CA LEU A 240 -5.79 -17.00 17.64
C LEU A 240 -4.37 -16.83 17.11
N LYS A 241 -3.47 -17.70 17.53
CA LYS A 241 -2.09 -17.73 17.05
C LYS A 241 -1.88 -18.94 16.15
N ILE A 242 -1.52 -18.70 14.91
CA ILE A 242 -1.23 -19.75 13.93
C ILE A 242 0.29 -19.80 13.74
N THR A 243 0.89 -20.91 14.13
CA THR A 243 2.32 -21.19 13.91
C THR A 243 2.46 -22.14 12.72
N THR A 244 3.59 -22.12 12.01
CA THR A 244 3.92 -22.96 10.83
C THR A 244 3.37 -22.51 9.46
N PHE A 245 4.03 -21.50 8.86
CA PHE A 245 4.10 -21.38 7.39
C PHE A 245 5.40 -22.00 6.82
N ASP A 246 6.36 -22.41 7.66
CA ASP A 246 7.71 -22.80 7.26
C ASP A 246 7.80 -23.98 6.27
N LYS A 247 6.77 -24.84 6.19
CA LYS A 247 6.72 -25.97 5.23
C LYS A 247 6.10 -25.62 3.88
N TYR A 248 5.34 -24.53 3.80
CA TYR A 248 4.75 -24.01 2.58
C TYR A 248 5.45 -22.68 2.30
N GLN A 249 6.60 -22.73 1.62
CA GLN A 249 7.20 -21.56 0.96
C GLN A 249 6.69 -21.54 -0.48
N PRO A 250 5.46 -21.04 -0.77
CA PRO A 250 5.12 -20.73 -2.14
C PRO A 250 6.07 -19.64 -2.66
N GLU A 251 6.37 -19.70 -3.95
CA GLU A 251 7.13 -18.68 -4.68
C GLU A 251 6.41 -17.30 -4.68
N ILE A 252 5.14 -17.25 -4.23
CA ILE A 252 4.26 -16.07 -4.17
C ILE A 252 3.69 -15.93 -2.75
N LEU A 253 3.64 -14.71 -2.19
CA LEU A 253 3.03 -14.44 -0.88
C LEU A 253 1.52 -14.76 -0.91
N PRO A 254 1.02 -15.71 -0.10
CA PRO A 254 -0.40 -16.02 -0.11
C PRO A 254 -1.19 -14.92 0.59
N ILE A 255 -2.36 -14.59 0.03
CA ILE A 255 -3.40 -13.84 0.75
C ILE A 255 -4.17 -14.85 1.59
N VAL A 256 -4.35 -14.55 2.88
CA VAL A 256 -5.10 -15.41 3.79
C VAL A 256 -6.32 -14.67 4.29
N LEU A 257 -7.47 -15.29 4.07
CA LEU A 257 -8.74 -14.83 4.58
C LEU A 257 -9.17 -15.73 5.72
N ILE A 258 -9.36 -15.18 6.92
CA ILE A 258 -9.85 -15.92 8.08
C ILE A 258 -11.29 -15.54 8.34
N GLN A 259 -12.15 -16.54 8.49
CA GLN A 259 -13.59 -16.39 8.71
C GLN A 259 -13.96 -16.98 10.07
N PHE A 260 -14.54 -16.13 10.90
CA PHE A 260 -15.09 -16.43 12.21
C PHE A 260 -16.59 -16.68 12.06
N ILE A 261 -17.05 -17.89 12.34
CA ILE A 261 -18.44 -18.31 12.11
C ILE A 261 -19.11 -18.62 13.44
N GLN A 262 -20.03 -17.75 13.84
CA GLN A 262 -20.84 -17.92 15.05
C GLN A 262 -22.25 -18.37 14.68
N PHE A 263 -22.75 -19.41 15.34
CA PHE A 263 -24.12 -19.91 15.18
C PHE A 263 -25.03 -19.30 16.24
N HIS A 264 -26.20 -18.77 15.83
CA HIS A 264 -27.22 -18.31 16.75
C HIS A 264 -28.37 -19.32 16.79
N GLU A 265 -28.68 -19.87 17.97
CA GLU A 265 -29.68 -20.94 18.13
C GLU A 265 -31.12 -20.49 17.82
N SER A 266 -31.46 -19.20 18.01
CA SER A 266 -32.86 -18.76 17.93
C SER A 266 -33.40 -18.63 16.49
N ASP A 267 -32.54 -18.28 15.53
CA ASP A 267 -32.99 -17.83 14.20
C ASP A 267 -32.37 -18.64 13.05
N TYR A 268 -31.57 -19.67 13.36
CA TYR A 268 -30.70 -20.36 12.39
C TYR A 268 -29.80 -19.42 11.57
N THR A 269 -29.59 -18.20 12.07
CA THR A 269 -28.70 -17.21 11.47
C THR A 269 -27.29 -17.41 12.00
N TYR A 270 -26.31 -17.09 11.16
CA TYR A 270 -24.91 -17.10 11.55
C TYR A 270 -24.30 -15.71 11.35
N PHE A 271 -23.46 -15.30 12.29
CA PHE A 271 -22.64 -14.11 12.11
C PHE A 271 -21.28 -14.57 11.56
N GLU A 272 -20.88 -13.96 10.45
CA GLU A 272 -19.59 -14.22 9.83
C GLU A 272 -18.77 -12.94 9.88
N SER A 273 -17.66 -12.97 10.63
CA SER A 273 -16.67 -11.90 10.58
C SER A 273 -15.43 -12.40 9.85
N THR A 274 -14.96 -11.62 8.89
CA THR A 274 -13.90 -12.02 7.97
C THR A 274 -12.72 -11.08 8.15
N ILE A 275 -11.50 -11.61 8.22
CA ILE A 275 -10.26 -10.86 8.35
C ILE A 275 -9.34 -11.20 7.21
N LEU A 276 -8.91 -10.17 6.49
CA LEU A 276 -8.00 -10.33 5.37
C LEU A 276 -6.58 -9.99 5.82
N PHE A 277 -5.66 -10.90 5.55
CA PHE A 277 -4.24 -10.73 5.82
C PHE A 277 -3.44 -10.79 4.52
N GLU A 278 -2.60 -9.79 4.32
CA GLU A 278 -1.59 -9.76 3.28
C GLU A 278 -0.21 -10.12 3.85
N ARG A 279 0.71 -10.58 2.99
CA ARG A 279 2.16 -10.66 3.25
C ARG A 279 2.62 -11.65 4.31
N ILE A 280 2.11 -12.89 4.26
CA ILE A 280 2.38 -13.89 5.30
C ILE A 280 3.75 -14.58 5.19
N SER A 281 4.45 -14.49 4.05
CA SER A 281 5.69 -15.27 3.82
C SER A 281 6.88 -14.86 4.71
N THR A 282 6.83 -13.73 5.41
CA THR A 282 7.88 -13.28 6.34
C THR A 282 7.56 -13.58 7.81
N ILE A 283 6.35 -14.05 8.12
CA ILE A 283 5.82 -14.15 9.48
C ILE A 283 5.86 -15.62 9.95
N ARG A 284 6.66 -15.93 10.98
CA ARG A 284 6.74 -17.28 11.59
C ARG A 284 5.48 -17.68 12.36
N ALA A 285 4.75 -16.70 12.87
CA ALA A 285 3.51 -16.90 13.63
C ALA A 285 2.56 -15.72 13.39
N LEU A 286 1.34 -16.01 12.96
CA LEU A 286 0.29 -15.01 12.73
C LEU A 286 -0.62 -14.94 13.96
N SER A 287 -0.63 -13.80 14.65
CA SER A 287 -1.58 -13.52 15.73
C SER A 287 -2.78 -12.76 15.19
N ILE A 288 -3.95 -13.36 15.33
CA ILE A 288 -5.24 -12.85 14.84
C ILE A 288 -6.13 -12.54 16.03
N TYR A 289 -6.77 -11.38 16.04
CA TYR A 289 -7.71 -10.98 17.08
C TYR A 289 -9.14 -11.01 16.54
N HIS A 290 -10.06 -11.65 17.27
CA HIS A 290 -11.48 -11.53 17.02
C HIS A 290 -11.96 -10.20 17.59
N ILE A 291 -12.02 -9.21 16.70
CA ILE A 291 -12.29 -7.81 17.03
C ILE A 291 -13.64 -7.69 17.74
N ASP A 292 -13.69 -6.90 18.82
CA ASP A 292 -14.85 -6.61 19.66
C ASP A 292 -15.51 -7.81 20.35
N HIS A 293 -14.83 -8.94 20.40
CA HIS A 293 -15.33 -10.16 21.04
C HIS A 293 -14.33 -10.70 22.08
N GLU A 294 -14.85 -11.09 23.25
CA GLU A 294 -14.06 -11.71 24.32
C GLU A 294 -13.76 -13.19 24.08
N SER A 295 -14.50 -13.82 23.16
CA SER A 295 -14.37 -15.24 22.83
C SER A 295 -14.32 -15.50 21.34
N LEU A 296 -13.63 -16.59 21.02
CA LEU A 296 -13.60 -17.18 19.69
C LEU A 296 -14.92 -17.90 19.43
N PRO A 297 -15.43 -17.83 18.20
CA PRO A 297 -16.61 -18.57 17.79
C PRO A 297 -16.33 -20.08 17.72
N PRO A 298 -17.37 -20.92 17.67
CA PRO A 298 -17.23 -22.37 17.59
C PRO A 298 -16.53 -22.86 16.33
N MET A 299 -16.51 -22.07 15.24
CA MET A 299 -15.86 -22.46 14.00
C MET A 299 -15.03 -21.31 13.40
N VAL A 300 -13.78 -21.61 13.03
CA VAL A 300 -12.87 -20.70 12.31
C VAL A 300 -12.32 -21.39 11.08
N ILE A 301 -12.55 -20.81 9.91
CA ILE A 301 -12.08 -21.29 8.61
C ILE A 301 -11.03 -20.32 8.08
N SER A 302 -9.98 -20.84 7.46
CA SER A 302 -9.03 -20.06 6.67
C SER A 302 -9.12 -20.45 5.20
N LYS A 303 -9.17 -19.45 4.31
CA LYS A 303 -9.08 -19.59 2.87
C LYS A 303 -7.77 -18.96 2.42
N ILE A 304 -6.88 -19.78 1.88
CA ILE A 304 -5.53 -19.38 1.48
C ILE A 304 -5.47 -19.38 -0.05
N PHE A 305 -5.07 -18.25 -0.63
CA PHE A 305 -4.87 -18.09 -2.07
C PHE A 305 -3.38 -18.25 -2.40
N TYR A 306 -3.05 -19.20 -3.27
CA TYR A 306 -1.65 -19.54 -3.58
C TYR A 306 -1.16 -18.94 -4.89
N SER A 307 -2.09 -18.61 -5.78
CA SER A 307 -1.80 -18.13 -7.13
C SER A 307 -2.88 -17.15 -7.56
N SER A 308 -2.54 -16.31 -8.52
CA SER A 308 -3.41 -15.35 -9.19
C SER A 308 -4.53 -16.00 -10.00
N SER A 309 -4.48 -17.32 -10.19
CA SER A 309 -5.61 -18.10 -10.69
C SER A 309 -6.75 -18.07 -9.67
N ALA A 310 -7.93 -17.72 -10.15
CA ALA A 310 -9.16 -17.68 -9.36
C ALA A 310 -9.57 -19.06 -8.77
N GLU A 311 -8.93 -20.15 -9.22
CA GLU A 311 -9.22 -21.53 -8.79
C GLU A 311 -8.14 -22.13 -7.86
N ASP A 312 -7.03 -21.42 -7.64
CA ASP A 312 -5.90 -21.90 -6.85
C ASP A 312 -5.96 -21.39 -5.40
N TYR A 313 -6.99 -21.84 -4.69
CA TYR A 313 -7.15 -21.63 -3.25
C TYR A 313 -7.31 -22.96 -2.51
N ALA A 314 -7.07 -22.94 -1.20
CA ALA A 314 -7.44 -24.05 -0.32
C ALA A 314 -8.07 -23.55 0.98
N TYR A 315 -8.99 -24.35 1.49
CA TYR A 315 -9.59 -24.14 2.79
C TYR A 315 -8.88 -24.94 3.88
N TYR A 316 -8.82 -24.37 5.07
CA TYR A 316 -8.32 -25.00 6.28
C TYR A 316 -9.31 -24.75 7.41
N ILE A 317 -9.65 -25.79 8.18
CA ILE A 317 -10.34 -25.60 9.45
C ILE A 317 -9.27 -25.40 10.53
N ILE A 318 -9.28 -24.20 11.12
CA ILE A 318 -8.36 -23.83 12.18
C ILE A 318 -8.91 -24.25 13.54
N LEU A 319 -10.20 -23.98 13.76
CA LEU A 319 -10.89 -24.27 15.02
C LEU A 319 -12.27 -24.84 14.68
N GLN A 320 -12.61 -25.96 15.32
CA GLN A 320 -13.95 -26.53 15.30
C GLN A 320 -14.25 -27.09 16.69
N VAL A 321 -15.14 -26.41 17.40
CA VAL A 321 -15.62 -26.83 18.72
C VAL A 321 -17.00 -27.47 18.54
N PRO A 322 -17.22 -28.70 19.03
CA PRO A 322 -18.54 -29.32 19.00
C PRO A 322 -19.58 -28.44 19.71
N LEU A 323 -20.71 -28.17 19.04
CA LEU A 323 -21.80 -27.34 19.57
C LEU A 323 -22.33 -27.85 20.93
N LEU A 324 -22.27 -29.16 21.16
CA LEU A 324 -22.68 -29.79 22.43
C LEU A 324 -21.83 -29.34 23.64
N ILE A 325 -20.59 -28.91 23.41
CA ILE A 325 -19.64 -28.42 24.44
C ILE A 325 -19.80 -26.91 24.65
N PHE A 326 -20.35 -26.18 23.68
CA PHE A 326 -20.54 -24.73 23.73
C PHE A 326 -21.71 -24.29 24.64
N ARG A 327 -22.22 -25.18 25.51
CA ARG A 327 -23.31 -24.86 26.44
C ARG A 327 -22.84 -23.87 27.53
N LYS A 328 -23.41 -22.67 27.43
CA LYS A 328 -23.55 -21.54 28.37
C LYS A 328 -22.33 -20.89 29.05
N ASP A 329 -21.21 -21.57 29.30
CA ASP A 329 -20.10 -20.93 30.05
C ASP A 329 -18.69 -21.10 29.45
N PHE A 330 -18.56 -21.78 28.30
CA PHE A 330 -17.24 -22.01 27.71
C PHE A 330 -16.80 -20.84 26.82
N GLN A 331 -15.99 -19.94 27.37
CA GLN A 331 -15.41 -18.79 26.68
C GLN A 331 -13.97 -19.08 26.24
N LEU A 332 -13.78 -19.53 25.01
CA LEU A 332 -12.45 -19.72 24.41
C LEU A 332 -11.82 -18.36 24.08
N LYS A 333 -10.91 -17.87 24.93
CA LYS A 333 -10.25 -16.57 24.73
C LYS A 333 -8.99 -16.63 23.88
N TYR A 334 -8.23 -17.73 23.96
CA TYR A 334 -6.96 -17.91 23.26
C TYR A 334 -6.84 -19.32 22.68
N VAL A 335 -6.40 -19.42 21.42
CA VAL A 335 -6.03 -20.69 20.78
C VAL A 335 -4.70 -20.53 20.07
N GLU A 336 -3.80 -21.49 20.27
CA GLU A 336 -2.59 -21.64 19.47
C GLU A 336 -2.69 -22.93 18.66
N THR A 337 -2.54 -22.82 17.35
CA THR A 337 -2.65 -23.97 16.43
C THR A 337 -1.53 -23.97 15.39
N GLN A 338 -1.29 -25.15 14.84
CA GLN A 338 -0.35 -25.36 13.74
C GLN A 338 -1.13 -25.79 12.49
N LEU A 339 -0.81 -25.20 11.34
CA LEU A 339 -1.43 -25.53 10.07
C LEU A 339 -0.89 -26.87 9.54
N GLU A 340 -1.65 -27.94 9.76
CA GLU A 340 -1.31 -29.28 9.28
C GLU A 340 -2.05 -29.65 8.00
N THR A 341 -1.48 -30.56 7.20
CA THR A 341 -2.13 -31.09 5.99
C THR A 341 -3.48 -31.78 6.29
N ARG A 342 -3.69 -32.27 7.52
CA ARG A 342 -4.95 -32.89 7.95
C ARG A 342 -6.11 -31.90 8.13
N GLN A 343 -5.80 -30.63 8.36
CA GLN A 343 -6.79 -29.55 8.51
C GLN A 343 -7.22 -28.98 7.14
N LYS A 344 -6.53 -29.36 6.06
CA LYS A 344 -6.85 -28.93 4.69
C LYS A 344 -8.15 -29.59 4.22
N CYS A 345 -9.13 -28.78 3.87
CA CYS A 345 -10.35 -29.25 3.22
C CYS A 345 -10.06 -29.37 1.72
N SER A 346 -10.18 -30.58 1.17
CA SER A 346 -9.95 -30.77 -0.27
C SER A 346 -11.26 -30.68 -1.06
N ASP A 347 -11.14 -30.31 -2.34
CA ASP A 347 -12.25 -30.32 -3.29
C ASP A 347 -12.63 -31.77 -3.62
N VAL A 348 -13.91 -32.11 -3.42
CA VAL A 348 -14.49 -33.43 -3.72
C VAL A 348 -14.18 -33.87 -5.15
N ARG A 349 -14.12 -32.95 -6.11
CA ARG A 349 -13.81 -33.25 -7.53
C ARG A 349 -12.38 -33.73 -7.74
N LYS A 350 -11.45 -33.23 -6.92
CA LYS A 350 -10.01 -33.55 -7.00
C LYS A 350 -9.66 -34.78 -6.16
N MET A 351 -10.53 -35.19 -5.23
CA MET A 351 -10.33 -36.40 -4.45
C MET A 351 -10.57 -37.65 -5.32
N LYS A 352 -9.70 -38.65 -5.21
CA LYS A 352 -9.97 -39.99 -5.73
C LYS A 352 -10.87 -40.73 -4.72
N ILE A 353 -12.15 -40.37 -4.67
CA ILE A 353 -13.03 -40.73 -3.54
C ILE A 353 -13.35 -42.23 -3.50
N PHE A 354 -13.18 -43.00 -4.59
CA PHE A 354 -13.56 -44.42 -4.59
C PHE A 354 -12.71 -45.31 -5.50
N LYS A 355 -12.35 -46.50 -5.01
CA LYS A 355 -11.94 -47.67 -5.84
C LYS A 355 -13.14 -48.38 -6.50
N THR A 356 -14.35 -47.83 -6.40
CA THR A 356 -15.62 -48.41 -6.87
C THR A 356 -16.29 -47.52 -7.94
N PRO A 357 -17.15 -48.04 -8.84
CA PRO A 357 -17.54 -47.39 -10.09
C PRO A 357 -18.59 -46.27 -9.96
N ILE A 358 -18.87 -45.79 -8.75
CA ILE A 358 -19.89 -44.76 -8.51
C ILE A 358 -19.20 -43.40 -8.43
N ASN A 359 -19.19 -42.68 -9.55
CA ASN A 359 -18.68 -41.32 -9.61
C ASN A 359 -19.76 -40.34 -9.10
N ILE A 360 -19.71 -39.96 -7.81
CA ILE A 360 -20.73 -39.11 -7.16
C ILE A 360 -20.92 -37.77 -7.91
N LEU A 361 -19.90 -37.33 -8.65
CA LEU A 361 -19.93 -36.11 -9.46
C LEU A 361 -20.98 -36.14 -10.58
N THR A 362 -21.40 -37.32 -11.07
CA THR A 362 -22.44 -37.41 -12.11
C THR A 362 -23.86 -37.25 -11.57
N TYR A 363 -24.05 -37.32 -10.25
CA TYR A 363 -25.37 -37.15 -9.66
C TYR A 363 -25.75 -35.67 -9.46
N PRO A 364 -27.06 -35.34 -9.50
CA PRO A 364 -27.55 -34.03 -9.10
C PRO A 364 -27.18 -33.70 -7.65
N TYR A 365 -26.98 -32.41 -7.35
CA TYR A 365 -26.49 -31.90 -6.05
C TYR A 365 -27.18 -32.53 -4.83
N ILE A 366 -28.52 -32.59 -4.83
CA ILE A 366 -29.31 -33.16 -3.73
C ILE A 366 -28.99 -34.63 -3.47
N LYS A 367 -28.69 -35.40 -4.52
CA LYS A 367 -28.35 -36.82 -4.41
C LYS A 367 -26.90 -37.01 -3.92
N ARG A 368 -26.00 -36.06 -4.17
CA ARG A 368 -24.62 -36.08 -3.67
C ARG A 368 -24.56 -36.03 -2.13
N ILE A 369 -25.43 -35.23 -1.50
CA ILE A 369 -25.51 -35.05 -0.04
C ILE A 369 -25.65 -36.38 0.70
N LYS A 370 -26.40 -37.35 0.14
CA LYS A 370 -26.58 -38.69 0.74
C LYS A 370 -25.26 -39.45 0.92
N TYR A 371 -24.23 -39.12 0.14
CA TYR A 371 -22.94 -39.80 0.17
C TYR A 371 -21.87 -39.03 0.95
N TYR A 372 -22.15 -37.81 1.44
CA TYR A 372 -21.17 -36.94 2.12
C TYR A 372 -20.64 -37.53 3.43
N LEU A 373 -21.49 -38.23 4.17
CA LEU A 373 -21.07 -38.99 5.34
C LEU A 373 -20.01 -40.06 5.00
N ARG A 374 -20.14 -40.70 3.84
CA ARG A 374 -19.20 -41.73 3.37
C ARG A 374 -17.84 -41.12 3.00
N VAL A 375 -17.83 -39.92 2.42
CA VAL A 375 -16.59 -39.17 2.07
C VAL A 375 -15.77 -38.88 3.32
N CYS A 376 -16.40 -38.44 4.41
CA CYS A 376 -15.73 -38.20 5.68
C CYS A 376 -15.07 -39.47 6.25
N PHE A 377 -15.81 -40.57 6.33
CA PHE A 377 -15.34 -41.78 7.03
C PHE A 377 -14.29 -42.57 6.26
N GLN A 378 -14.35 -42.61 4.94
CA GLN A 378 -13.40 -43.40 4.15
C GLN A 378 -12.03 -42.74 4.03
N ASN A 379 -11.99 -41.41 4.00
CA ASN A 379 -10.76 -40.65 3.79
C ASN A 379 -10.17 -40.12 5.11
N ASN A 380 -10.85 -40.29 6.24
CA ASN A 380 -10.46 -39.78 7.56
C ASN A 380 -10.07 -38.28 7.51
N ILE A 381 -10.92 -37.49 6.85
CA ILE A 381 -10.74 -36.05 6.63
C ILE A 381 -11.55 -35.24 7.63
N THR A 382 -11.06 -34.04 7.96
CA THR A 382 -11.75 -33.09 8.85
C THR A 382 -12.81 -32.28 8.13
N CYS A 383 -12.64 -32.03 6.83
CA CYS A 383 -13.56 -31.26 6.02
C CYS A 383 -13.33 -31.48 4.52
N PHE A 384 -14.33 -31.09 3.73
CA PHE A 384 -14.26 -31.04 2.28
C PHE A 384 -15.23 -29.97 1.76
N HIS A 385 -15.09 -29.62 0.49
CA HIS A 385 -16.04 -28.72 -0.17
C HIS A 385 -16.29 -29.16 -1.61
N ASP A 386 -17.42 -28.71 -2.16
CA ASP A 386 -17.74 -28.83 -3.57
C ASP A 386 -17.93 -27.43 -4.21
N GLU A 387 -18.81 -27.31 -5.21
CA GLU A 387 -19.13 -26.07 -5.92
C GLU A 387 -20.09 -25.16 -5.15
N ILE A 388 -20.88 -25.74 -4.25
CA ILE A 388 -22.00 -25.11 -3.54
C ILE A 388 -21.84 -25.29 -2.03
N TYR A 389 -21.40 -26.45 -1.57
CA TYR A 389 -21.38 -26.81 -0.16
C TYR A 389 -19.97 -26.83 0.41
N PHE A 390 -19.81 -26.22 1.58
CA PHE A 390 -18.70 -26.44 2.48
C PHE A 390 -19.14 -27.38 3.61
N CYS A 391 -18.39 -28.47 3.82
CA CYS A 391 -18.75 -29.51 4.78
C CYS A 391 -17.66 -29.76 5.81
N SER A 392 -18.03 -29.73 7.09
CA SER A 392 -17.18 -30.19 8.19
C SER A 392 -17.58 -31.61 8.61
N CYS A 393 -16.58 -32.49 8.70
CA CYS A 393 -16.75 -33.86 9.12
C CYS A 393 -16.76 -33.97 10.65
N PRO A 394 -17.59 -34.83 11.22
CA PRO A 394 -17.61 -35.08 12.65
C PRO A 394 -16.39 -35.92 13.06
N THR A 395 -15.84 -35.65 14.25
CA THR A 395 -14.78 -36.46 14.86
C THR A 395 -15.31 -37.79 15.41
N GLN A 396 -16.62 -37.89 15.69
CA GLN A 396 -17.27 -39.10 16.19
C GLN A 396 -18.22 -39.72 15.15
N LYS A 397 -18.20 -41.06 15.05
CA LYS A 397 -18.93 -41.82 14.02
C LYS A 397 -20.46 -41.70 14.04
N ASN A 398 -21.05 -41.29 15.16
CA ASN A 398 -22.50 -41.19 15.32
C ASN A 398 -23.07 -39.79 15.06
N HIS A 399 -22.22 -38.83 14.70
CA HIS A 399 -22.65 -37.47 14.41
C HIS A 399 -22.84 -37.24 12.91
N THR A 400 -23.74 -36.32 12.57
CA THR A 400 -24.03 -35.94 11.19
C THR A 400 -22.96 -35.02 10.61
N VAL A 401 -22.68 -35.13 9.31
CA VAL A 401 -21.86 -34.13 8.60
C VAL A 401 -22.61 -32.81 8.57
N MET A 402 -21.92 -31.72 8.93
CA MET A 402 -22.48 -30.38 8.84
C MET A 402 -22.03 -29.75 7.52
N CYS A 403 -22.98 -29.56 6.60
CA CYS A 403 -22.74 -28.92 5.31
C CYS A 403 -23.56 -27.66 5.20
N LYS A 404 -22.95 -26.58 4.69
CA LYS A 404 -23.62 -25.31 4.43
C LYS A 404 -23.42 -24.88 2.99
N ILE A 405 -24.43 -24.21 2.42
CA ILE A 405 -24.24 -23.49 1.17
C ILE A 405 -23.22 -22.39 1.43
N TYR A 406 -22.21 -22.31 0.58
CA TYR A 406 -21.09 -21.40 0.73
C TYR A 406 -20.73 -20.81 -0.63
N ASP A 407 -20.80 -19.49 -0.75
CA ASP A 407 -20.38 -18.80 -1.95
C ASP A 407 -18.85 -18.71 -2.00
N HIS A 408 -18.24 -19.63 -2.73
CA HIS A 408 -16.79 -19.69 -2.91
C HIS A 408 -16.19 -18.49 -3.66
N ASN A 409 -17.02 -17.65 -4.28
CA ASN A 409 -16.61 -16.48 -5.05
C ASN A 409 -16.99 -15.15 -4.40
N ARG A 410 -17.59 -15.16 -3.19
CA ARG A 410 -18.09 -13.97 -2.51
C ARG A 410 -17.03 -12.89 -2.32
N GLU A 411 -15.78 -13.29 -2.12
CA GLU A 411 -14.67 -12.37 -1.88
C GLU A 411 -14.04 -11.85 -3.16
N LYS A 412 -14.59 -12.15 -4.35
CA LYS A 412 -14.15 -11.48 -5.58
C LYS A 412 -14.73 -10.08 -5.63
N CYS A 413 -13.89 -9.11 -5.95
CA CYS A 413 -14.33 -7.73 -6.09
C CYS A 413 -15.43 -7.61 -7.15
N GLN A 414 -16.54 -6.93 -6.82
CA GLN A 414 -17.66 -6.71 -7.74
C GLN A 414 -17.31 -5.71 -8.86
N THR A 415 -16.38 -4.79 -8.61
CA THR A 415 -15.88 -3.82 -9.58
C THR A 415 -14.50 -4.27 -10.09
N SER A 416 -14.35 -4.33 -11.41
CA SER A 416 -13.17 -4.88 -12.10
C SER A 416 -11.93 -3.97 -12.10
N SER A 417 -11.81 -2.99 -11.19
CA SER A 417 -10.91 -1.84 -11.40
C SER A 417 -9.91 -1.53 -10.28
N TYR A 418 -9.91 -2.24 -9.15
CA TYR A 418 -8.95 -1.90 -8.08
C TYR A 418 -7.54 -2.42 -8.37
N CYS A 419 -7.43 -3.64 -8.88
CA CYS A 419 -6.14 -4.25 -9.22
C CYS A 419 -5.83 -4.02 -10.70
N LEU A 420 -4.65 -3.46 -10.97
CA LEU A 420 -4.16 -3.17 -12.31
C LEU A 420 -3.49 -4.41 -12.92
N ASN A 421 -3.22 -4.36 -14.23
CA ASN A 421 -2.49 -5.41 -14.96
C ASN A 421 -3.07 -6.83 -14.78
N GLY A 422 -4.41 -6.90 -14.67
CA GLY A 422 -5.16 -8.14 -14.51
C GLY A 422 -5.06 -8.79 -13.12
N GLY A 423 -4.48 -8.14 -12.10
CA GLY A 423 -4.38 -8.72 -10.76
C GLY A 423 -5.73 -9.23 -10.21
N LEU A 424 -5.71 -10.39 -9.55
CA LEU A 424 -6.87 -10.95 -8.85
C LEU A 424 -7.19 -10.10 -7.62
N CYS A 425 -8.41 -9.57 -7.57
CA CYS A 425 -8.89 -8.72 -6.50
C CYS A 425 -9.72 -9.52 -5.48
N ILE A 426 -9.31 -9.43 -4.21
CA ILE A 426 -9.98 -10.09 -3.09
C ILE A 426 -10.53 -9.01 -2.15
N GLU A 427 -11.85 -8.97 -1.97
CA GLU A 427 -12.61 -7.99 -1.20
C GLU A 427 -13.13 -8.60 0.11
N ASN A 428 -13.03 -7.83 1.19
CA ASN A 428 -13.59 -8.09 2.49
C ASN A 428 -14.46 -6.90 2.93
N ARG A 429 -15.79 -7.08 2.93
CA ARG A 429 -16.75 -6.04 3.36
C ARG A 429 -17.09 -6.19 4.84
N ARG A 430 -16.80 -5.17 5.65
CA ARG A 430 -17.09 -5.12 7.09
C ARG A 430 -17.82 -3.84 7.46
N LYS A 431 -19.07 -3.91 7.96
CA LYS A 431 -19.80 -2.76 8.57
C LYS A 431 -19.64 -1.41 7.82
N GLY A 432 -19.62 -1.44 6.48
CA GLY A 432 -19.45 -0.24 5.62
C GLY A 432 -18.01 0.10 5.19
N ILE A 433 -17.00 -0.60 5.71
CA ILE A 433 -15.59 -0.53 5.29
C ILE A 433 -15.32 -1.64 4.26
N VAL A 434 -14.66 -1.29 3.17
CA VAL A 434 -14.23 -2.22 2.13
C VAL A 434 -12.72 -2.38 2.22
N GLU A 435 -12.27 -3.53 2.72
CA GLU A 435 -10.89 -3.96 2.63
C GLU A 435 -10.68 -4.72 1.32
N PHE A 436 -9.59 -4.48 0.59
CA PHE A 436 -9.27 -5.29 -0.59
C PHE A 436 -7.77 -5.53 -0.69
N ALA A 437 -7.41 -6.64 -1.35
CA ALA A 437 -6.04 -7.03 -1.64
C ALA A 437 -5.89 -7.51 -3.08
N CYS A 438 -4.73 -7.25 -3.67
CA CYS A 438 -4.42 -7.59 -5.05
C CYS A 438 -3.33 -8.67 -5.15
N LEU A 439 -3.65 -9.77 -5.83
CA LEU A 439 -2.70 -10.83 -6.16
C LEU A 439 -2.34 -10.76 -7.65
N CYS A 440 -1.09 -10.43 -8.00
CA CYS A 440 -0.72 -10.19 -9.40
C CYS A 440 -0.60 -11.46 -10.22
N ILE A 441 -1.03 -11.38 -11.49
CA ILE A 441 -1.01 -12.51 -12.43
C ILE A 441 0.40 -13.02 -12.73
N SER A 442 1.40 -12.15 -12.84
CA SER A 442 2.76 -12.53 -13.26
C SER A 442 3.82 -12.03 -12.27
N CYS A 443 4.93 -12.78 -12.18
CA CYS A 443 6.14 -12.35 -11.44
C CYS A 443 6.72 -11.04 -11.96
N HIS A 444 6.32 -10.59 -13.15
CA HIS A 444 6.70 -9.29 -13.71
C HIS A 444 5.96 -8.11 -13.07
N TYR A 445 4.78 -8.33 -12.48
CA TYR A 445 3.96 -7.27 -11.92
C TYR A 445 4.03 -7.23 -10.40
N TYR A 446 4.34 -6.05 -9.84
CA TYR A 446 4.50 -5.85 -8.40
C TYR A 446 3.91 -4.51 -7.91
N GLY A 447 3.93 -4.27 -6.59
CA GLY A 447 3.23 -3.15 -5.94
C GLY A 447 1.88 -3.52 -5.33
N SER A 448 1.28 -2.64 -4.52
CA SER A 448 0.02 -2.95 -3.82
C SER A 448 -1.18 -3.14 -4.75
N LEU A 449 -1.16 -2.52 -5.94
CA LEU A 449 -2.22 -2.65 -6.94
C LEU A 449 -1.77 -3.39 -8.20
N CYS A 450 -0.64 -4.10 -8.18
CA CYS A 450 -0.02 -4.68 -9.37
C CYS A 450 0.40 -3.66 -10.44
N GLN A 451 0.66 -2.41 -10.03
CA GLN A 451 0.86 -1.27 -10.94
C GLN A 451 2.20 -1.27 -11.67
N PHE A 452 3.26 -1.88 -11.12
CA PHE A 452 4.60 -1.82 -11.68
C PHE A 452 4.89 -3.06 -12.51
N SER A 453 5.58 -2.90 -13.64
CA SER A 453 6.00 -4.00 -14.51
C SER A 453 7.51 -3.99 -14.72
N THR A 454 8.17 -5.14 -14.61
CA THR A 454 9.57 -5.32 -15.03
C THR A 454 9.72 -5.57 -16.53
N GLY A 455 8.62 -5.65 -17.29
CA GLY A 455 8.63 -6.07 -18.70
C GLY A 455 8.89 -4.97 -19.74
N GLN A 456 8.87 -3.68 -19.37
CA GLN A 456 8.84 -2.58 -20.35
C GLN A 456 10.07 -1.68 -20.41
N GLN A 457 11.10 -1.91 -19.59
CA GLN A 457 12.39 -1.23 -19.74
C GLN A 457 13.49 -2.29 -19.71
N GLY A 458 14.46 -2.18 -20.62
CA GLY A 458 15.40 -3.25 -21.01
C GLY A 458 15.86 -4.13 -19.86
N LEU A 459 15.89 -5.45 -20.08
CA LEU A 459 16.29 -6.46 -19.10
C LEU A 459 17.56 -6.03 -18.35
N SER A 460 17.37 -5.45 -17.18
CA SER A 460 18.46 -5.12 -16.28
C SER A 460 18.91 -6.40 -15.56
N LEU A 461 20.18 -6.44 -15.18
CA LEU A 461 20.73 -7.54 -14.37
C LEU A 461 19.90 -7.77 -13.09
N ASP A 462 19.34 -6.69 -12.54
CA ASP A 462 18.44 -6.67 -11.38
C ASP A 462 17.12 -7.40 -11.66
N ALA A 463 16.50 -7.17 -12.82
CA ALA A 463 15.25 -7.82 -13.21
C ALA A 463 15.44 -9.32 -13.48
N LEU A 464 16.61 -9.72 -14.00
CA LEU A 464 16.90 -11.12 -14.35
C LEU A 464 17.42 -11.94 -13.16
N ILE A 465 18.31 -11.37 -12.34
CA ILE A 465 19.02 -12.09 -11.27
C ILE A 465 18.46 -11.73 -9.89
N GLY A 466 18.05 -10.47 -9.67
CA GLY A 466 17.61 -9.98 -8.37
C GLY A 466 16.38 -10.70 -7.81
N VAL A 467 15.44 -11.09 -8.69
CA VAL A 467 14.21 -11.83 -8.31
C VAL A 467 14.52 -13.24 -7.80
N GLU A 468 15.56 -13.88 -8.34
CA GLU A 468 15.96 -15.25 -7.99
C GLU A 468 16.82 -15.33 -6.72
N MET A 469 17.28 -14.19 -6.17
CA MET A 469 18.12 -14.16 -4.97
C MET A 469 17.31 -14.37 -3.68
N ARG A 470 17.65 -15.44 -2.95
CA ARG A 470 17.00 -15.81 -1.68
C ARG A 470 17.66 -15.09 -0.49
N THR A 471 16.88 -14.38 0.32
CA THR A 471 17.37 -13.62 1.49
C THR A 471 17.86 -14.54 2.62
N GLY A 472 18.85 -14.07 3.38
CA GLY A 472 19.33 -14.72 4.61
C GLY A 472 19.99 -16.09 4.41
N LYS A 473 20.21 -16.53 3.17
CA LYS A 473 20.91 -17.77 2.82
C LYS A 473 22.31 -17.46 2.32
N THR A 474 23.30 -18.18 2.86
CA THR A 474 24.70 -18.09 2.42
C THR A 474 24.83 -18.46 0.93
N LEU A 475 25.87 -17.95 0.27
CA LEU A 475 26.12 -18.11 -1.18
C LEU A 475 26.06 -19.59 -1.66
N SER A 476 26.46 -20.54 -0.80
CA SER A 476 26.41 -21.98 -1.11
C SER A 476 24.98 -22.55 -1.20
N LYS A 477 24.00 -21.95 -0.51
CA LYS A 477 22.58 -22.37 -0.49
C LYS A 477 21.69 -21.61 -1.48
N GLN A 478 22.27 -20.78 -2.34
CA GLN A 478 21.57 -20.04 -3.40
C GLN A 478 21.21 -20.95 -4.59
N SER A 479 20.32 -20.45 -5.46
CA SER A 479 19.85 -21.17 -6.66
C SER A 479 20.99 -21.46 -7.65
N ILE A 480 20.81 -22.46 -8.50
CA ILE A 480 21.83 -22.86 -9.49
C ILE A 480 22.13 -21.72 -10.48
N LEU A 481 21.14 -20.89 -10.81
CA LEU A 481 21.27 -19.75 -11.72
C LEU A 481 22.24 -18.69 -11.18
N ILE A 482 22.20 -18.40 -9.87
CA ILE A 482 23.13 -17.45 -9.22
C ILE A 482 24.57 -18.00 -9.23
N LYS A 483 24.73 -19.31 -9.01
CA LYS A 483 26.05 -19.95 -9.06
C LYS A 483 26.64 -19.91 -10.46
N MET A 484 25.84 -20.20 -11.48
CA MET A 484 26.27 -20.16 -12.88
C MET A 484 26.63 -18.73 -13.31
N SER A 485 25.80 -17.74 -12.99
CA SER A 485 26.07 -16.33 -13.32
C SER A 485 27.33 -15.79 -12.64
N LEU A 486 27.56 -16.11 -11.35
CA LEU A 486 28.80 -15.77 -10.66
C LEU A 486 30.04 -16.41 -11.31
N THR A 487 29.91 -17.67 -11.75
CA THR A 487 31.02 -18.38 -12.43
C THR A 487 31.33 -17.77 -13.79
N ILE A 488 30.31 -17.40 -14.57
CA ILE A 488 30.49 -16.72 -15.87
C ILE A 488 31.14 -15.35 -15.67
N LEU A 489 30.63 -14.55 -14.71
CA LEU A 489 31.14 -13.22 -14.43
C LEU A 489 32.61 -13.24 -13.99
N THR A 490 32.97 -14.17 -13.10
CA THR A 490 34.38 -14.33 -12.65
C THR A 490 35.30 -14.74 -13.80
N CYS A 491 34.84 -15.61 -14.71
CA CYS A 491 35.59 -15.97 -15.91
C CYS A 491 35.78 -14.75 -16.86
N MET A 492 34.72 -13.98 -17.10
CA MET A 492 34.79 -12.77 -17.93
C MET A 492 35.73 -11.71 -17.36
N ILE A 493 35.70 -11.48 -16.04
CA ILE A 493 36.57 -10.50 -15.38
C ILE A 493 38.03 -10.94 -15.46
N THR A 494 38.35 -12.22 -15.24
CA THR A 494 39.74 -12.70 -15.26
C THR A 494 40.33 -12.67 -16.67
N LEU A 495 39.62 -13.20 -17.67
CA LEU A 495 40.05 -13.17 -19.07
C LEU A 495 40.13 -11.72 -19.60
N GLY A 496 39.14 -10.89 -19.28
CA GLY A 496 39.12 -9.48 -19.66
C GLY A 496 40.24 -8.67 -19.04
N PHE A 497 40.57 -8.90 -17.77
CA PHE A 497 41.68 -8.22 -17.09
C PHE A 497 43.02 -8.50 -17.78
N ILE A 498 43.30 -9.77 -18.08
CA ILE A 498 44.54 -10.17 -18.77
C ILE A 498 44.58 -9.54 -20.17
N GLY A 499 43.50 -9.68 -20.95
CA GLY A 499 43.43 -9.18 -22.32
C GLY A 499 43.58 -7.66 -22.42
N ASN A 500 42.78 -6.91 -21.64
CA ASN A 500 42.78 -5.45 -21.68
C ASN A 500 44.11 -4.85 -21.19
N ILE A 501 44.76 -5.46 -20.19
CA ILE A 501 46.07 -4.99 -19.71
C ILE A 501 47.15 -5.22 -20.76
N LEU A 502 47.20 -6.40 -21.38
CA LEU A 502 48.16 -6.68 -22.45
C LEU A 502 47.95 -5.73 -23.64
N CYS A 503 46.70 -5.46 -24.02
CA CYS A 503 46.36 -4.44 -25.03
C CYS A 503 46.79 -3.04 -24.58
N ALA A 504 46.54 -2.63 -23.34
CA ALA A 504 46.97 -1.33 -22.84
C ALA A 504 48.51 -1.19 -22.90
N ILE A 505 49.27 -2.19 -22.43
CA ILE A 505 50.74 -2.18 -22.47
C ILE A 505 51.27 -2.08 -23.91
N THR A 506 50.65 -2.79 -24.86
CA THR A 506 51.09 -2.77 -26.26
C THR A 506 50.81 -1.43 -26.95
N PHE A 507 49.67 -0.79 -26.68
CA PHE A 507 49.32 0.52 -27.27
C PHE A 507 49.91 1.73 -26.53
N VAL A 508 50.44 1.57 -25.31
CA VAL A 508 51.23 2.60 -24.62
C VAL A 508 52.57 2.86 -25.33
N ARG A 509 53.12 1.89 -26.06
CA ARG A 509 54.41 2.04 -26.75
C ARG A 509 54.35 3.16 -27.80
N LYS A 510 55.40 3.99 -27.89
CA LYS A 510 55.46 5.15 -28.80
C LYS A 510 55.24 4.76 -30.27
N LYS A 511 55.81 3.63 -30.70
CA LYS A 511 55.70 3.10 -32.07
C LYS A 511 54.24 2.82 -32.50
N SER A 512 53.39 2.39 -31.57
CA SER A 512 51.98 2.09 -31.84
C SER A 512 51.10 3.34 -31.91
N ARG A 513 51.57 4.49 -31.41
CA ARG A 513 50.84 5.78 -31.34
C ARG A 513 51.25 6.79 -32.42
N GLU A 514 51.98 6.32 -33.43
CA GLU A 514 52.33 7.15 -34.59
C GLU A 514 51.13 7.46 -35.49
N VAL A 515 50.04 6.69 -35.35
CA VAL A 515 48.76 6.84 -36.06
C VAL A 515 47.64 6.96 -35.03
N GLY A 516 46.59 7.74 -35.31
CA GLY A 516 45.44 7.96 -34.45
C GLY A 516 44.78 6.67 -33.94
N CYS A 517 44.79 5.61 -34.75
CA CYS A 517 44.22 4.30 -34.42
C CYS A 517 44.80 3.71 -33.13
N GLY A 518 46.08 3.97 -32.82
CA GLY A 518 46.71 3.53 -31.58
C GLY A 518 46.16 4.22 -30.33
N TYR A 519 45.71 5.48 -30.45
CA TYR A 519 45.05 6.19 -29.36
C TYR A 519 43.63 5.67 -29.09
N TYR A 520 42.87 5.36 -30.15
CA TYR A 520 41.55 4.75 -30.01
C TYR A 520 41.62 3.38 -29.34
N LEU A 521 42.51 2.50 -29.79
CA LEU A 521 42.68 1.16 -29.22
C LEU A 521 43.15 1.19 -27.76
N PHE A 522 44.03 2.14 -27.41
CA PHE A 522 44.43 2.35 -26.02
C PHE A 522 43.25 2.75 -25.13
N LEU A 523 42.41 3.69 -25.56
CA LEU A 523 41.24 4.13 -24.81
C LEU A 523 40.16 3.04 -24.73
N ILE A 524 39.95 2.26 -25.80
CA ILE A 524 39.06 1.09 -25.79
C ILE A 524 39.47 0.11 -24.69
N SER A 525 40.77 -0.21 -24.56
CA SER A 525 41.25 -1.11 -23.50
C SER A 525 40.98 -0.58 -22.10
N ILE A 526 41.09 0.74 -21.88
CA ILE A 526 40.78 1.38 -20.59
C ILE A 526 39.27 1.33 -20.31
N TYR A 527 38.43 1.73 -21.27
CA TYR A 527 36.98 1.76 -21.07
C TYR A 527 36.39 0.37 -20.89
N ASN A 528 36.86 -0.63 -21.65
CA ASN A 528 36.45 -2.02 -21.46
C ASN A 528 36.84 -2.55 -20.06
N GLN A 529 38.01 -2.16 -19.55
CA GLN A 529 38.43 -2.55 -18.21
C GLN A 529 37.57 -1.90 -17.12
N LEU A 530 37.25 -0.61 -17.28
CA LEU A 530 36.35 0.10 -16.35
C LEU A 530 34.94 -0.49 -16.38
N ALA A 531 34.40 -0.84 -17.56
CA ALA A 531 33.10 -1.47 -17.69
C ALA A 531 33.03 -2.83 -16.98
N LEU A 532 34.05 -3.68 -17.12
CA LEU A 532 34.13 -4.98 -16.44
C LEU A 532 34.20 -4.84 -14.91
N ILE A 533 34.94 -3.84 -14.40
CA ILE A 533 35.02 -3.57 -12.96
C ILE A 533 33.66 -3.11 -12.43
N LEU A 534 32.99 -2.19 -13.13
CA LEU A 534 31.67 -1.70 -12.74
C LEU A 534 30.60 -2.80 -12.79
N LEU A 535 30.68 -3.72 -13.75
CA LEU A 535 29.78 -4.87 -13.81
C LEU A 535 29.97 -5.81 -12.61
N GLY A 536 31.23 -6.04 -12.20
CA GLY A 536 31.55 -6.78 -10.98
C GLY A 536 31.01 -6.09 -9.72
N LEU A 537 31.24 -4.78 -9.61
CA LEU A 537 30.72 -3.98 -8.49
C LEU A 537 29.19 -3.98 -8.44
N ARG A 538 28.51 -3.94 -9.59
CA ARG A 538 27.04 -4.03 -9.68
C ARG A 538 26.52 -5.37 -9.18
N PHE A 539 27.18 -6.47 -9.54
CA PHE A 539 26.79 -7.80 -9.06
C PHE A 539 27.02 -7.97 -7.55
N VAL A 540 28.15 -7.47 -7.03
CA VAL A 540 28.44 -7.46 -5.59
C VAL A 540 27.45 -6.58 -4.83
N TYR A 541 27.13 -5.41 -5.38
CA TYR A 541 26.11 -4.52 -4.84
C TYR A 541 24.76 -5.24 -4.70
N LEU A 542 24.29 -5.92 -5.75
CA LEU A 542 23.05 -6.71 -5.70
C LEU A 542 23.11 -7.82 -4.65
N LEU A 543 24.23 -8.52 -4.52
CA LEU A 543 24.37 -9.56 -3.49
C LEU A 543 24.31 -8.97 -2.08
N ILE A 544 24.98 -7.84 -1.84
CA ILE A 544 25.00 -7.20 -0.52
C ILE A 544 23.61 -6.70 -0.16
N THR A 545 22.91 -6.03 -1.07
CA THR A 545 21.57 -5.47 -0.80
C THR A 545 20.53 -6.56 -0.57
N GLN A 546 20.66 -7.71 -1.23
CA GLN A 546 19.75 -8.85 -1.08
C GLN A 546 20.11 -9.76 0.11
N MET A 547 21.38 -9.82 0.55
CA MET A 547 21.81 -10.66 1.68
C MET A 547 21.90 -9.93 3.02
N ILE A 548 22.21 -8.63 2.99
CA ILE A 548 22.43 -7.78 4.17
C ILE A 548 21.45 -6.60 4.06
N LEU A 549 20.43 -6.58 4.91
CA LEU A 549 19.43 -5.52 4.98
C LEU A 549 20.10 -4.20 5.41
N SER A 550 20.63 -3.44 4.45
CA SER A 550 21.30 -2.16 4.72
C SER A 550 20.29 -1.02 4.75
N ASN A 551 20.33 -0.20 5.81
CA ASN A 551 19.29 0.76 6.15
C ASN A 551 19.47 2.16 5.52
N ASN A 552 20.58 2.42 4.81
CA ASN A 552 20.91 3.76 4.31
C ASN A 552 20.46 3.98 2.85
N ARG A 553 19.21 4.41 2.68
CA ARG A 553 18.56 4.66 1.37
C ARG A 553 19.33 5.63 0.46
N ILE A 554 19.97 6.66 1.01
CA ILE A 554 20.69 7.69 0.23
C ILE A 554 21.97 7.10 -0.39
N GLN A 555 22.74 6.35 0.38
CA GLN A 555 23.96 5.68 -0.11
C GLN A 555 23.61 4.63 -1.18
N LEU A 556 22.50 3.92 -0.97
CA LEU A 556 21.96 2.95 -1.91
C LEU A 556 21.57 3.60 -3.24
N LEU A 557 20.88 4.74 -3.20
CA LEU A 557 20.44 5.47 -4.40
C LEU A 557 21.62 5.97 -5.21
N PHE A 558 22.56 6.63 -4.52
CA PHE A 558 23.74 7.21 -5.16
C PHE A 558 24.59 6.14 -5.85
N LEU A 559 24.83 5.01 -5.17
CA LEU A 559 25.60 3.91 -5.73
C LEU A 559 24.89 3.25 -6.92
N CYS A 560 23.56 3.11 -6.87
CA CYS A 560 22.76 2.60 -7.98
C CYS A 560 22.84 3.51 -9.23
N GLN A 561 22.68 4.83 -9.03
CA GLN A 561 22.76 5.82 -10.12
C GLN A 561 24.16 5.87 -10.75
N CYS A 562 25.23 5.85 -9.94
CA CYS A 562 26.60 5.90 -10.44
C CYS A 562 27.01 4.65 -11.21
N LEU A 563 26.65 3.46 -10.73
CA LEU A 563 26.98 2.19 -11.39
C LEU A 563 26.33 2.10 -12.77
N GLU A 564 25.06 2.48 -12.88
CA GLU A 564 24.32 2.39 -14.15
C GLU A 564 24.77 3.43 -15.16
N PHE A 565 25.01 4.66 -14.72
CA PHE A 565 25.60 5.67 -15.60
C PHE A 565 26.93 5.18 -16.20
N GLY A 566 27.81 4.58 -15.39
CA GLY A 566 29.07 4.03 -15.88
C GLY A 566 28.90 2.82 -16.80
N LEU A 567 27.97 1.92 -16.48
CA LEU A 567 27.66 0.73 -17.29
C LEU A 567 27.03 1.05 -18.65
N THR A 568 26.32 2.17 -18.77
CA THR A 568 25.83 2.66 -20.06
C THR A 568 26.91 3.44 -20.82
N LEU A 569 27.68 4.29 -20.14
CA LEU A 569 28.63 5.20 -20.78
C LEU A 569 29.85 4.47 -21.39
N PHE A 570 30.53 3.61 -20.62
CA PHE A 570 31.81 3.02 -21.06
C PHE A 570 31.68 2.05 -22.24
N PRO A 571 30.69 1.13 -22.29
CA PRO A 571 30.48 0.29 -23.47
C PRO A 571 30.13 1.09 -24.72
N ASN A 572 29.32 2.15 -24.58
CA ASN A 572 28.98 3.03 -25.70
C ASN A 572 30.21 3.78 -26.22
N LEU A 573 31.08 4.29 -25.34
CA LEU A 573 32.36 4.89 -25.74
C LEU A 573 33.24 3.88 -26.49
N SER A 574 33.32 2.65 -26.01
CA SER A 574 34.08 1.58 -26.65
C SER A 574 33.57 1.24 -28.06
N ASN A 575 32.25 1.15 -28.23
CA ASN A 575 31.61 0.88 -29.52
C ASN A 575 31.87 2.01 -30.53
N TRP A 576 31.70 3.27 -30.12
CA TRP A 576 31.96 4.42 -30.99
C TRP A 576 33.43 4.56 -31.35
N LEU A 577 34.35 4.33 -30.41
CA LEU A 577 35.78 4.30 -30.71
C LEU A 577 36.16 3.16 -31.66
N SER A 578 35.49 2.01 -31.55
CA SER A 578 35.69 0.89 -32.49
C SER A 578 35.23 1.25 -33.90
N ALA A 579 34.13 2.01 -34.04
CA ALA A 579 33.72 2.57 -35.32
C ALA A 579 34.74 3.58 -35.87
N CYS A 580 35.30 4.45 -35.01
CA CYS A 580 36.36 5.38 -35.39
C CYS A 580 37.62 4.66 -35.87
N VAL A 581 37.98 3.52 -35.28
CA VAL A 581 39.08 2.66 -35.77
C VAL A 581 38.80 2.17 -37.19
N SER A 582 37.59 1.71 -37.48
CA SER A 582 37.21 1.25 -38.83
C SER A 582 37.24 2.38 -39.86
N VAL A 583 36.73 3.56 -39.50
CA VAL A 583 36.77 4.76 -40.36
C VAL A 583 38.20 5.22 -40.61
N GLU A 584 39.05 5.23 -39.58
CA GLU A 584 40.44 5.64 -39.77
C GLU A 584 41.22 4.62 -40.62
N ARG A 585 40.97 3.32 -40.45
CA ARG A 585 41.59 2.28 -41.28
C ARG A 585 41.19 2.39 -42.75
N THR A 586 39.92 2.66 -43.04
CA THR A 586 39.46 2.90 -44.42
C THR A 586 40.07 4.17 -44.99
N TYR A 587 40.12 5.27 -44.21
CA TYR A 587 40.77 6.51 -44.61
C TYR A 587 42.26 6.34 -44.96
N VAL A 588 43.01 5.56 -44.16
CA VAL A 588 44.43 5.25 -44.43
C VAL A 588 44.59 4.50 -45.76
N VAL A 589 43.73 3.51 -46.04
CA VAL A 589 43.78 2.74 -47.29
C VAL A 589 43.44 3.62 -48.50
N SER A 590 42.41 4.46 -48.40
CA SER A 590 41.95 5.30 -49.52
C SER A 590 42.95 6.41 -49.91
N TYR A 591 43.66 7.00 -48.94
CA TYR A 591 44.57 8.11 -49.22
C TYR A 591 46.03 7.68 -49.47
N GLY A 592 46.39 6.43 -49.18
CA GLY A 592 47.70 5.85 -49.51
C GLY A 592 48.89 6.73 -49.12
N THR A 593 49.64 7.21 -50.12
CA THR A 593 50.85 8.04 -49.94
C THR A 593 50.58 9.48 -49.48
N PHE A 594 49.35 9.99 -49.62
CA PHE A 594 48.97 11.34 -49.18
C PHE A 594 48.57 11.40 -47.69
N PHE A 595 48.62 10.27 -46.98
CA PHE A 595 48.23 10.20 -45.57
C PHE A 595 49.21 10.91 -44.63
N SER A 596 48.70 11.89 -43.86
CA SER A 596 49.49 12.62 -42.86
C SER A 596 49.26 12.09 -41.44
N ARG A 597 50.27 11.39 -40.90
CA ARG A 597 50.28 10.85 -39.52
C ARG A 597 50.01 11.92 -38.45
N LYS A 598 50.63 13.11 -38.58
CA LYS A 598 50.46 14.21 -37.62
C LYS A 598 49.03 14.77 -37.59
N LYS A 599 48.35 14.83 -38.76
CA LYS A 599 46.95 15.26 -38.83
C LYS A 599 46.01 14.23 -38.20
N SER A 600 46.24 12.94 -38.47
CA SER A 600 45.47 11.83 -37.88
C SER A 600 45.57 11.81 -36.34
N VAL A 601 46.76 11.97 -35.76
CA VAL A 601 46.92 12.01 -34.30
C VAL A 601 46.19 13.19 -33.66
N ARG A 602 46.19 14.39 -34.28
CA ARG A 602 45.44 15.54 -33.76
C ARG A 602 43.94 15.31 -33.83
N ALA A 603 43.45 14.78 -34.96
CA ALA A 603 42.05 14.45 -35.14
C ALA A 603 41.59 13.41 -34.12
N ALA A 604 42.38 12.36 -33.88
CA ALA A 604 42.04 11.32 -32.91
C ALA A 604 41.92 11.85 -31.48
N LYS A 605 42.85 12.70 -31.03
CA LYS A 605 42.76 13.31 -29.69
C LYS A 605 41.52 14.19 -29.52
N LEU A 606 41.20 14.99 -30.53
CA LEU A 606 40.03 15.88 -30.50
C LEU A 606 38.74 15.06 -30.51
N LEU A 607 38.66 14.05 -31.38
CA LEU A 607 37.46 13.23 -31.56
C LEU A 607 37.16 12.38 -30.31
N CYS A 608 38.18 11.86 -29.62
CA CYS A 608 37.99 11.19 -28.32
C CYS A 608 37.36 12.11 -27.27
N ILE A 609 37.80 13.38 -27.19
CA ILE A 609 37.25 14.35 -26.23
C ILE A 609 35.80 14.69 -26.58
N ILE A 610 35.51 14.92 -27.87
CA ILE A 610 34.16 15.21 -28.34
C ILE A 610 33.22 14.03 -28.04
N LEU A 611 33.64 12.79 -28.34
CA LEU A 611 32.83 11.60 -28.05
C LEU A 611 32.52 11.45 -26.56
N LEU A 612 33.49 11.73 -25.68
CA LEU A 612 33.27 11.66 -24.23
C LEU A 612 32.24 12.69 -23.75
N ILE A 613 32.29 13.92 -24.26
CA ILE A 613 31.34 14.98 -23.89
C ILE A 613 29.93 14.68 -24.42
N VAL A 614 29.83 14.31 -25.71
CA VAL A 614 28.53 14.07 -26.37
C VAL A 614 27.83 12.85 -25.79
N LEU A 615 28.53 11.72 -25.67
CA LEU A 615 27.94 10.50 -25.11
C LEU A 615 27.65 10.66 -23.62
N GLY A 616 28.54 11.33 -22.87
CA GLY A 616 28.29 11.66 -21.48
C GLY A 616 27.03 12.49 -21.30
N GLY A 617 26.83 13.53 -22.12
CA GLY A 617 25.63 14.37 -22.09
C GLY A 617 24.34 13.60 -22.42
N MET A 618 24.37 12.72 -23.43
CA MET A 618 23.20 11.92 -23.80
C MET A 618 22.80 10.91 -22.71
N THR A 619 23.73 10.41 -21.91
CA THR A 619 23.45 9.42 -20.85
C THR A 619 23.04 10.03 -19.50
N VAL A 620 23.09 11.36 -19.33
CA VAL A 620 22.72 12.05 -18.06
C VAL A 620 21.24 11.88 -17.69
N HIS A 621 20.36 11.63 -18.65
CA HIS A 621 18.93 11.40 -18.37
C HIS A 621 18.68 10.13 -17.54
N GLU A 622 19.51 9.09 -17.68
CA GLU A 622 19.33 7.82 -16.96
C GLU A 622 19.45 7.96 -15.43
N PRO A 623 20.50 8.58 -14.85
CA PRO A 623 20.58 8.75 -13.40
C PRO A 623 19.51 9.71 -12.85
N MET A 624 19.05 10.69 -13.64
CA MET A 624 18.03 11.65 -13.17
C MET A 624 16.62 11.06 -13.09
N THR A 625 16.31 10.03 -13.89
CA THR A 625 14.98 9.42 -13.93
C THR A 625 14.82 8.21 -13.02
N ARG A 626 15.92 7.65 -12.50
CA ARG A 626 15.88 6.48 -11.62
C ARG A 626 15.64 6.86 -10.15
N TYR A 627 14.64 6.23 -9.56
CA TYR A 627 14.29 6.30 -8.15
C TYR A 627 14.25 4.88 -7.55
N LEU A 628 14.57 4.75 -6.26
CA LEU A 628 14.43 3.49 -5.53
C LEU A 628 12.96 3.28 -5.19
N ILE A 629 12.42 2.14 -5.62
CA ILE A 629 11.09 1.68 -5.24
C ILE A 629 11.27 0.69 -4.09
N GLU A 630 10.67 0.98 -2.95
CA GLU A 630 10.51 -0.04 -1.92
C GLU A 630 9.40 -0.98 -2.38
N ASP A 631 9.72 -2.24 -2.68
CA ASP A 631 8.71 -3.26 -2.91
C ASP A 631 8.09 -3.63 -1.56
N PRO A 632 6.84 -3.20 -1.29
CA PRO A 632 6.20 -3.46 -0.02
C PRO A 632 5.93 -4.96 0.21
N ARG A 633 6.06 -5.81 -0.83
CA ARG A 633 5.85 -7.27 -0.76
C ARG A 633 7.05 -8.01 -0.20
N LEU A 634 8.26 -7.49 -0.44
CA LEU A 634 9.51 -8.13 -0.04
C LEU A 634 10.21 -7.37 1.10
N GLY A 635 9.80 -6.13 1.39
CA GLY A 635 10.52 -5.24 2.31
C GLY A 635 11.91 -4.89 1.77
N ARG A 636 12.04 -4.76 0.45
CA ARG A 636 13.31 -4.57 -0.27
C ARG A 636 13.22 -3.32 -1.12
N TYR A 637 14.36 -2.70 -1.38
CA TYR A 637 14.45 -1.67 -2.41
C TYR A 637 14.89 -2.31 -3.73
N THR A 638 14.16 -1.98 -4.80
CA THR A 638 14.47 -2.32 -6.20
C THR A 638 14.81 -1.06 -6.98
#